data_AF-A0A9Q8Z021-F1
#
_entry.id   AF-A0A9Q8Z021-F1
#
_cell.length_a   1.000
_cell.length_b   1.000
_cell.length_c   1.000
_cell.angle_alpha   90.00
_cell.angle_beta   90.00
_cell.angle_gamma   90.00
#
_symmetry.space_group_name_H-M   'P 1'
#
loop_
_entity.id
_entity.type
_entity.pdbx_description
1 polymer ?
#
loop_
_entity_poly.entity_id
_entity_poly.type
_entity_poly.pdbx_seq_one_letter_code
_entity_poly.pdbx_strand_id
1 'polypeptide(L)'
;MPSSNTKTTLIWVLSFAPSVFSAALPVKRAISSVVTGTPIGFASGVTGGGNAKPVYPTNINDLKKYLTSKDPQVIVIDGAYNFAGSEGTQTEQACNTYSCTPEKGGQAMLNTLKGCTTATYNVVIDKAAYQGIQVQSNKTLVGKNGATLNGKGLRMVSVSNIIIQNLKITNLNPKYVWGGDALSLSGTSDIWIDHVETSEAGRQHYSFGQDANHRITISNSFINGKTRYSASCNGHTYWGEEMVGKDDSITWYANYVYMTSGRSPALSGGTLLHAANNVFSDNTGHLIEGGEAAARGLFEGNVFKGIGTTLDAGFKGKLFAANAGNAASCKAALGRNCEANSYSSAPEIKRADTGFFGEFKGLTMVKAASAATIANDVPKKAGATFQATNPPRFLYQQPPTFKMRNVLLAATALSGLASALPQMINIEAALAVPKPAVLGPKVEEKPNTDNYNESQVAQQVTDSVASTGVQKNSKRSVDDACAPQPGGAATNPGTGSVADYLDSNNALRVAARGASTPTGYTLAFKDLTAATEQIGYLTYKNIDSGEYDVAACAAFCDSEKFCLGFNIFAERDPSLNPAANCADPAPITNVKCALFGYPVSANSATNSGQFREQFQVAVTASNGYSKADTANCKSAPSVDDFNAPTNLKAAINAPLAKKNGQDYDTYNGMRLFNTNPYDPSLCAAACEAQTTYDKAHPDANGNYKPCNFFNSYILTKNGVPLGTYCSFYTQSWDSSYAVNTGYDWEADQYRVICSASYDLTTPDSGSN
;
A
#
# COMPACT_ATOMS: atom_id res chain seq x y z
N MET A 1 78.46 40.61 -8.07
CA MET A 1 78.62 39.15 -7.87
C MET A 1 79.12 38.93 -6.45
N PRO A 2 78.71 37.90 -5.70
CA PRO A 2 77.50 37.06 -5.67
C PRO A 2 76.70 37.38 -4.35
N SER A 3 75.74 36.63 -3.84
CA SER A 3 74.51 36.00 -4.35
C SER A 3 73.78 35.42 -3.12
N SER A 4 72.45 35.55 -3.10
CA SER A 4 71.47 34.82 -2.27
C SER A 4 71.61 34.85 -0.73
N ASN A 5 70.91 35.81 -0.10
CA ASN A 5 70.49 35.73 1.30
C ASN A 5 69.01 35.32 1.35
N THR A 6 68.74 34.06 1.70
CA THR A 6 67.42 33.55 2.06
C THR A 6 67.05 34.06 3.45
N LYS A 7 66.16 35.05 3.53
CA LYS A 7 65.56 35.50 4.80
C LYS A 7 64.29 34.72 5.10
N THR A 8 64.40 33.90 6.12
CA THR A 8 63.35 33.26 6.93
C THR A 8 62.25 34.27 7.29
N THR A 9 61.02 33.99 6.88
CA THR A 9 59.84 34.78 7.29
C THR A 9 59.05 33.98 8.32
N LEU A 10 58.86 34.58 9.50
CA LEU A 10 58.08 34.09 10.63
C LEU A 10 56.65 33.71 10.21
N ILE A 11 56.26 32.47 10.49
CA ILE A 11 54.88 32.00 10.41
C ILE A 11 54.19 32.37 11.73
N TRP A 12 53.19 33.25 11.65
CA TRP A 12 52.23 33.48 12.72
C TRP A 12 51.28 32.28 12.81
N VAL A 13 51.44 31.46 13.85
CA VAL A 13 50.48 30.41 14.20
C VAL A 13 49.28 31.09 14.86
N LEU A 14 48.23 31.35 14.07
CA LEU A 14 46.91 31.66 14.59
C LEU A 14 46.28 30.38 15.14
N SER A 15 46.18 30.31 16.46
CA SER A 15 45.47 29.29 17.22
C SER A 15 43.97 29.37 16.93
N PHE A 16 43.50 28.69 15.88
CA PHE A 16 42.07 28.39 15.73
C PHE A 16 41.72 27.26 16.70
N ALA A 17 40.97 27.60 17.75
CA ALA A 17 40.29 26.61 18.57
C ALA A 17 39.38 25.73 17.67
N PRO A 18 39.37 24.41 17.84
CA PRO A 18 38.47 23.55 17.09
C PRO A 18 37.04 23.83 17.54
N SER A 19 36.29 24.58 16.73
CA SER A 19 34.84 24.61 16.82
C SER A 19 34.33 23.20 16.57
N VAL A 20 33.99 22.49 17.64
CA VAL A 20 33.30 21.20 17.58
C VAL A 20 31.89 21.49 17.04
N PHE A 21 31.74 21.50 15.72
CA PHE A 21 30.43 21.29 15.10
C PHE A 21 30.02 19.87 15.49
N SER A 22 29.13 19.75 16.48
CA SER A 22 28.31 18.54 16.61
C SER A 22 27.56 18.38 15.30
N ALA A 23 28.10 17.53 14.41
CA ALA A 23 27.33 17.01 13.29
C ALA A 23 26.14 16.28 13.90
N ALA A 24 24.97 16.93 13.87
CA ALA A 24 23.72 16.28 14.18
C ALA A 24 23.64 15.05 13.26
N LEU A 25 23.69 13.85 13.86
CA LEU A 25 23.44 12.61 13.14
C LEU A 25 22.13 12.79 12.36
N PRO A 26 22.07 12.44 11.06
CA PRO A 26 20.88 12.64 10.26
C PRO A 26 19.74 11.86 10.92
N VAL A 27 18.80 12.60 11.52
CA VAL A 27 17.54 12.04 12.01
C VAL A 27 16.86 11.43 10.79
N LYS A 28 16.82 10.09 10.70
CA LYS A 28 16.09 9.39 9.66
C LYS A 28 14.65 9.89 9.70
N ARG A 29 14.24 10.63 8.66
CA ARG A 29 12.88 11.13 8.55
C ARG A 29 11.94 9.94 8.37
N ALA A 30 10.83 9.92 9.09
CA ALA A 30 9.79 8.93 8.83
C ALA A 30 9.24 9.12 7.42
N ILE A 31 8.92 8.02 6.73
CA ILE A 31 8.22 8.06 5.45
C ILE A 31 6.82 8.62 5.68
N SER A 32 6.34 9.45 4.76
CA SER A 32 4.99 10.01 4.84
C SER A 32 3.92 8.92 4.82
N SER A 33 2.86 9.06 5.62
CA SER A 33 1.72 8.14 5.63
C SER A 33 0.91 8.14 4.32
N VAL A 34 1.15 9.10 3.40
CA VAL A 34 0.53 9.08 2.07
C VAL A 34 1.17 8.07 1.13
N VAL A 35 2.39 7.59 1.45
CA VAL A 35 3.09 6.56 0.68
C VAL A 35 2.56 5.19 1.11
N THR A 36 2.23 4.35 0.14
CA THR A 36 1.81 2.97 0.37
C THR A 36 3.03 2.05 0.40
N GLY A 37 3.15 1.21 1.43
CA GLY A 37 4.29 0.32 1.60
C GLY A 37 5.57 1.06 1.99
N THR A 38 6.71 0.41 1.76
CA THR A 38 8.03 0.96 2.12
C THR A 38 9.01 0.77 0.96
N PRO A 39 9.97 1.69 0.75
CA PRO A 39 11.03 1.52 -0.22
C PRO A 39 11.77 0.19 -0.04
N ILE A 40 12.12 -0.43 -1.14
CA ILE A 40 12.79 -1.74 -1.21
C ILE A 40 14.08 -1.65 -2.01
N GLY A 41 14.82 -2.76 -2.08
CA GLY A 41 16.03 -2.85 -2.89
C GLY A 41 17.08 -1.84 -2.49
N PHE A 42 17.85 -1.38 -3.48
CA PHE A 42 18.94 -0.44 -3.22
C PHE A 42 18.46 0.88 -2.64
N ALA A 43 17.22 1.30 -2.92
CA ALA A 43 16.60 2.51 -2.41
C ALA A 43 15.84 2.33 -1.08
N SER A 44 16.03 1.20 -0.37
CA SER A 44 15.33 0.92 0.90
C SER A 44 15.49 1.98 2.00
N GLY A 45 16.52 2.84 1.91
CA GLY A 45 16.76 3.95 2.82
C GLY A 45 16.01 5.25 2.51
N VAL A 46 15.24 5.32 1.42
CA VAL A 46 14.59 6.56 0.95
C VAL A 46 13.49 7.00 1.90
N THR A 47 13.35 8.31 2.08
CA THR A 47 12.31 8.92 2.93
C THR A 47 11.48 9.98 2.19
N GLY A 48 11.98 10.47 1.04
CA GLY A 48 11.34 11.50 0.23
C GLY A 48 11.20 12.82 0.99
N GLY A 49 10.00 13.39 0.96
CA GLY A 49 9.63 14.58 1.75
C GLY A 49 9.57 14.33 3.25
N GLY A 50 9.65 13.06 3.69
CA GLY A 50 9.57 12.66 5.08
C GLY A 50 8.18 12.94 5.67
N ASN A 51 8.14 13.53 6.86
CA ASN A 51 6.93 13.94 7.55
C ASN A 51 6.48 15.37 7.21
N ALA A 52 6.98 15.97 6.12
CA ALA A 52 6.48 17.26 5.66
C ALA A 52 4.97 17.17 5.44
N LYS A 53 4.23 18.21 5.85
CA LYS A 53 2.77 18.25 5.70
C LYS A 53 2.43 18.06 4.20
N PRO A 54 1.52 17.13 3.86
CA PRO A 54 1.09 16.97 2.49
C PRO A 54 0.56 18.28 1.90
N VAL A 55 1.14 18.68 0.77
CA VAL A 55 0.62 19.72 -0.10
C VAL A 55 -0.09 19.07 -1.26
N TYR A 56 -1.09 19.78 -1.76
CA TYR A 56 -1.93 19.25 -2.79
C TYR A 56 -2.13 20.33 -3.86
N PRO A 57 -1.43 20.26 -5.00
CA PRO A 57 -1.53 21.27 -6.05
C PRO A 57 -2.96 21.33 -6.59
N THR A 58 -3.45 22.51 -6.99
CA THR A 58 -4.79 22.63 -7.62
C THR A 58 -4.71 22.73 -9.13
N ASN A 59 -3.52 23.02 -9.66
CA ASN A 59 -3.27 23.23 -11.08
C ASN A 59 -1.79 22.93 -11.40
N ILE A 60 -1.46 23.00 -12.69
CA ILE A 60 -0.11 22.70 -13.21
C ILE A 60 0.99 23.65 -12.69
N ASN A 61 0.66 24.89 -12.35
CA ASN A 61 1.63 25.87 -11.83
C ASN A 61 1.96 25.59 -10.37
N ASP A 62 0.96 25.24 -9.55
CA ASP A 62 1.17 24.78 -8.17
C ASP A 62 2.06 23.54 -8.15
N LEU A 63 1.77 22.56 -9.02
CA LEU A 63 2.56 21.33 -9.11
C LEU A 63 4.02 21.64 -9.46
N LYS A 64 4.25 22.47 -10.50
CA LYS A 64 5.60 22.94 -10.86
C LYS A 64 6.29 23.65 -9.70
N LYS A 65 5.58 24.50 -8.97
CA LYS A 65 6.11 25.24 -7.82
C LYS A 65 6.56 24.30 -6.70
N TYR A 66 5.74 23.32 -6.32
CA TYR A 66 6.09 22.38 -5.24
C TYR A 66 7.25 21.47 -5.64
N LEU A 67 7.28 20.98 -6.88
CA LEU A 67 8.35 20.12 -7.39
C LEU A 67 9.70 20.83 -7.48
N THR A 68 9.69 22.11 -7.85
CA THR A 68 10.91 22.93 -8.00
C THR A 68 11.34 23.63 -6.71
N SER A 69 10.56 23.53 -5.62
CA SER A 69 10.95 24.07 -4.31
C SER A 69 12.17 23.34 -3.74
N LYS A 70 13.08 24.08 -3.10
CA LYS A 70 14.21 23.49 -2.38
C LYS A 70 13.79 22.82 -1.07
N ASP A 71 12.63 23.17 -0.54
CA ASP A 71 12.13 22.61 0.71
C ASP A 71 11.69 21.15 0.54
N PRO A 72 11.83 20.31 1.56
CA PRO A 72 11.21 19.00 1.58
C PRO A 72 9.69 19.10 1.40
N GLN A 73 9.11 18.31 0.50
CA GLN A 73 7.66 18.35 0.21
C GLN A 73 7.09 16.94 0.06
N VAL A 74 5.89 16.75 0.60
CA VAL A 74 5.02 15.61 0.31
C VAL A 74 3.89 16.14 -0.57
N ILE A 75 3.84 15.71 -1.83
CA ILE A 75 2.99 16.26 -2.88
C ILE A 75 2.00 15.18 -3.29
N VAL A 76 0.72 15.41 -3.00
CA VAL A 76 -0.36 14.50 -3.39
C VAL A 76 -0.98 15.02 -4.68
N ILE A 77 -0.74 14.30 -5.77
CA ILE A 77 -1.24 14.63 -7.12
C ILE A 77 -2.59 13.94 -7.26
N ASP A 78 -3.65 14.73 -7.45
CA ASP A 78 -5.02 14.22 -7.43
C ASP A 78 -5.66 14.44 -8.81
N GLY A 79 -5.91 13.35 -9.54
CA GLY A 79 -6.45 13.40 -10.89
C GLY A 79 -5.47 13.91 -11.96
N ALA A 80 -6.01 14.32 -13.10
CA ALA A 80 -5.21 14.64 -14.28
C ALA A 80 -4.70 16.09 -14.28
N TYR A 81 -3.40 16.27 -14.50
CA TYR A 81 -2.72 17.53 -14.72
C TYR A 81 -2.30 17.60 -16.18
N ASN A 82 -3.03 18.40 -16.95
CA ASN A 82 -2.78 18.56 -18.38
C ASN A 82 -1.81 19.71 -18.66
N PHE A 83 -0.61 19.39 -19.10
CA PHE A 83 0.41 20.34 -19.53
C PHE A 83 0.44 20.55 -21.04
N ALA A 84 -0.23 19.69 -21.83
CA ALA A 84 -0.28 19.86 -23.28
C ALA A 84 -0.85 21.25 -23.64
N GLY A 85 -0.15 21.96 -24.51
CA GLY A 85 -0.44 23.33 -24.94
C GLY A 85 -0.07 24.42 -23.93
N SER A 86 0.24 24.07 -22.67
CA SER A 86 0.40 25.05 -21.58
C SER A 86 1.63 25.96 -21.70
N GLU A 87 2.63 25.54 -22.48
CA GLU A 87 3.87 26.31 -22.73
C GLU A 87 3.98 26.75 -24.20
N GLY A 88 2.88 26.63 -24.96
CA GLY A 88 2.84 26.86 -26.39
C GLY A 88 3.64 25.83 -27.19
N THR A 89 3.94 26.19 -28.43
CA THR A 89 4.65 25.34 -29.37
C THR A 89 5.98 25.98 -29.79
N GLN A 90 6.93 25.15 -30.22
CA GLN A 90 8.17 25.63 -30.84
C GLN A 90 8.43 24.93 -32.19
N THR A 91 9.04 25.64 -33.13
CA THR A 91 9.47 25.08 -34.41
C THR A 91 10.87 24.50 -34.27
N GLU A 92 11.03 23.24 -34.63
CA GLU A 92 12.30 22.52 -34.64
C GLU A 92 12.62 22.00 -36.04
N GLN A 93 13.91 21.76 -36.31
CA GLN A 93 14.32 20.96 -37.46
C GLN A 93 14.19 19.47 -37.10
N ALA A 94 13.65 18.66 -38.01
CA ALA A 94 13.58 17.21 -37.87
C ALA A 94 13.95 16.51 -39.18
N CYS A 95 14.21 15.21 -39.11
CA CYS A 95 14.48 14.38 -40.28
C CYS A 95 13.79 13.02 -40.17
N ASN A 96 13.57 12.39 -41.32
CA ASN A 96 13.08 11.02 -41.43
C ASN A 96 14.28 10.08 -41.47
N THR A 97 14.82 9.74 -40.30
CA THR A 97 15.96 8.80 -40.17
C THR A 97 15.52 7.34 -40.14
N TYR A 98 14.29 7.07 -39.70
CA TYR A 98 13.75 5.71 -39.64
C TYR A 98 13.08 5.32 -40.96
N SER A 99 12.93 4.01 -41.20
CA SER A 99 12.35 3.46 -42.43
C SER A 99 10.90 3.89 -42.69
N CYS A 100 10.22 4.38 -41.66
CA CYS A 100 8.82 4.77 -41.66
C CYS A 100 8.67 6.20 -41.18
N THR A 101 8.00 7.02 -41.99
CA THR A 101 7.76 8.42 -41.66
C THR A 101 6.54 8.55 -40.73
N PRO A 102 6.40 9.69 -40.02
CA PRO A 102 5.24 9.92 -39.17
C PRO A 102 3.86 9.78 -39.82
N GLU A 103 3.74 10.07 -41.12
CA GLU A 103 2.49 9.98 -41.87
C GLU A 103 2.00 8.52 -41.99
N LYS A 104 2.87 7.55 -41.74
CA LYS A 104 2.61 6.11 -41.77
C LYS A 104 2.68 5.46 -40.38
N GLY A 105 2.66 6.26 -39.30
CA GLY A 105 2.80 5.74 -37.93
C GLY A 105 4.26 5.55 -37.47
N GLY A 106 5.23 6.09 -38.21
CA GLY A 106 6.64 6.13 -37.82
C GLY A 106 6.96 7.29 -36.88
N GLN A 107 8.23 7.45 -36.49
CA GLN A 107 8.71 8.66 -35.80
C GLN A 107 9.64 9.47 -36.69
N ALA A 108 9.71 10.77 -36.47
CA ALA A 108 10.79 11.62 -36.99
C ALA A 108 11.76 11.95 -35.86
N MET A 109 13.03 12.19 -36.18
CA MET A 109 14.02 12.58 -35.18
C MET A 109 14.23 14.08 -35.20
N LEU A 110 14.10 14.73 -34.05
CA LEU A 110 14.47 16.14 -33.93
C LEU A 110 15.98 16.29 -34.07
N ASN A 111 16.43 17.32 -34.80
CA ASN A 111 17.83 17.59 -35.05
C ASN A 111 18.50 18.44 -33.96
N THR A 112 17.93 18.46 -32.75
CA THR A 112 18.40 19.30 -31.62
C THR A 112 19.81 18.96 -31.18
N LEU A 113 20.24 17.71 -31.38
CA LEU A 113 21.59 17.21 -31.13
C LEU A 113 22.43 16.99 -32.40
N LYS A 114 22.02 17.57 -33.55
CA LYS A 114 22.67 17.38 -34.86
C LYS A 114 22.77 15.91 -35.30
N GLY A 115 21.82 15.07 -34.89
CA GLY A 115 21.80 13.64 -35.18
C GLY A 115 21.24 13.27 -36.56
N CYS A 116 20.64 14.23 -37.28
CA CYS A 116 20.06 13.95 -38.59
C CYS A 116 21.12 13.67 -39.65
N THR A 117 20.95 12.56 -40.36
CA THR A 117 21.78 12.16 -41.49
C THR A 117 21.12 12.44 -42.85
N THR A 118 19.85 12.82 -42.84
CA THR A 118 19.06 13.18 -44.03
C THR A 118 18.64 14.65 -43.99
N ALA A 119 18.09 15.15 -45.11
CA ALA A 119 17.62 16.54 -45.21
C ALA A 119 16.59 16.85 -44.11
N THR A 120 16.74 18.00 -43.46
CA THR A 120 15.86 18.41 -42.38
C THR A 120 14.66 19.22 -42.89
N TYR A 121 13.57 19.20 -42.12
CA TYR A 121 12.36 19.96 -42.36
C TYR A 121 11.81 20.54 -41.05
N ASN A 122 11.02 21.62 -41.16
CA ASN A 122 10.38 22.25 -40.00
C ASN A 122 9.26 21.37 -39.45
N VAL A 123 9.25 21.18 -38.13
CA VAL A 123 8.15 20.57 -37.39
C VAL A 123 7.74 21.47 -36.23
N VAL A 124 6.49 21.37 -35.80
CA VAL A 124 5.99 22.09 -34.63
C VAL A 124 5.78 21.07 -33.51
N ILE A 125 6.42 21.31 -32.36
CA ILE A 125 6.31 20.44 -31.18
C ILE A 125 5.71 21.19 -30.01
N ASP A 126 5.09 20.44 -29.09
CA ASP A 126 4.64 20.98 -27.81
C ASP A 126 5.85 21.24 -26.90
N LYS A 127 6.00 22.48 -26.44
CA LYS A 127 7.15 22.87 -25.61
C LYS A 127 7.10 22.26 -24.21
N ALA A 128 5.90 22.01 -23.67
CA ALA A 128 5.74 21.46 -22.34
C ALA A 128 6.27 20.01 -22.28
N ALA A 129 6.03 19.22 -23.33
CA ALA A 129 6.52 17.84 -23.41
C ALA A 129 8.05 17.76 -23.62
N TYR A 130 8.65 18.75 -24.29
CA TYR A 130 10.08 18.75 -24.63
C TYR A 130 11.02 18.79 -23.42
N GLN A 131 10.63 19.43 -22.32
CA GLN A 131 11.44 19.50 -21.10
C GLN A 131 10.65 19.10 -19.85
N GLY A 132 11.11 18.07 -19.16
CA GLY A 132 10.52 17.64 -17.89
C GLY A 132 10.66 18.68 -16.75
N ILE A 133 9.80 18.57 -15.74
CA ILE A 133 9.84 19.44 -14.55
C ILE A 133 11.10 19.10 -13.73
N GLN A 134 11.89 20.11 -13.36
CA GLN A 134 13.10 19.94 -12.54
C GLN A 134 12.72 19.64 -11.08
N VAL A 135 12.65 18.37 -10.71
CA VAL A 135 12.31 17.93 -9.35
C VAL A 135 13.53 18.11 -8.45
N GLN A 136 13.37 18.83 -7.32
CA GLN A 136 14.43 19.02 -6.32
C GLN A 136 14.54 17.84 -5.35
N SER A 137 15.59 17.81 -4.51
CA SER A 137 15.76 16.78 -3.47
C SER A 137 14.63 16.77 -2.43
N ASN A 138 14.52 15.67 -1.68
CA ASN A 138 13.60 15.48 -0.56
C ASN A 138 12.12 15.66 -0.97
N LYS A 139 11.70 14.92 -1.99
CA LYS A 139 10.33 14.99 -2.52
C LYS A 139 9.64 13.65 -2.38
N THR A 140 8.38 13.68 -2.00
CA THR A 140 7.46 12.55 -2.13
C THR A 140 6.36 13.00 -3.06
N LEU A 141 6.14 12.29 -4.16
CA LEU A 141 5.04 12.48 -5.09
C LEU A 141 4.18 11.22 -4.99
N VAL A 142 2.92 11.36 -4.59
CA VAL A 142 1.97 10.24 -4.59
C VAL A 142 0.74 10.62 -5.38
N GLY A 143 0.42 9.80 -6.38
CA GLY A 143 -0.79 9.98 -7.17
C GLY A 143 -2.03 9.35 -6.52
N LYS A 144 -3.18 9.99 -6.72
CA LYS A 144 -4.53 9.55 -6.34
C LYS A 144 -5.52 9.84 -7.44
N ASN A 145 -6.67 9.16 -7.42
CA ASN A 145 -7.78 9.36 -8.37
C ASN A 145 -7.34 9.35 -9.84
N GLY A 146 -6.51 8.39 -10.24
CA GLY A 146 -6.00 8.31 -11.62
C GLY A 146 -4.99 9.42 -11.97
N ALA A 147 -4.19 9.85 -10.99
CA ALA A 147 -3.18 10.89 -11.13
C ALA A 147 -2.37 10.74 -12.42
N THR A 148 -2.44 11.75 -13.28
CA THR A 148 -1.83 11.71 -14.60
C THR A 148 -1.14 13.02 -14.92
N LEU A 149 0.12 12.98 -15.34
CA LEU A 149 0.80 14.09 -16.00
C LEU A 149 0.71 13.88 -17.51
N ASN A 150 -0.20 14.61 -18.16
CA ASN A 150 -0.36 14.56 -19.60
C ASN A 150 0.45 15.70 -20.24
N GLY A 151 1.40 15.37 -21.12
CA GLY A 151 2.19 16.40 -21.83
C GLY A 151 3.39 16.94 -21.06
N LYS A 152 3.82 16.31 -19.94
CA LYS A 152 5.07 16.70 -19.27
C LYS A 152 5.68 15.58 -18.43
N GLY A 153 6.98 15.35 -18.60
CA GLY A 153 7.77 14.42 -17.79
C GLY A 153 8.38 15.05 -16.55
N LEU A 154 9.17 14.26 -15.81
CA LEU A 154 9.92 14.68 -14.63
C LEU A 154 11.42 14.50 -14.85
N ARG A 155 12.21 15.49 -14.44
CA ARG A 155 13.66 15.53 -14.58
C ARG A 155 14.33 15.74 -13.24
N MET A 156 15.16 14.79 -12.84
CA MET A 156 15.90 14.76 -11.58
C MET A 156 17.40 14.81 -11.91
N VAL A 157 18.04 15.94 -11.64
CA VAL A 157 19.47 16.13 -11.91
C VAL A 157 20.17 16.69 -10.69
N SER A 158 21.23 16.01 -10.24
CA SER A 158 21.99 16.40 -9.05
C SER A 158 21.13 16.53 -7.78
N VAL A 159 20.17 15.62 -7.63
CA VAL A 159 19.22 15.57 -6.51
C VAL A 159 19.18 14.20 -5.87
N SER A 160 18.62 14.14 -4.66
CA SER A 160 18.51 12.88 -3.92
C SER A 160 17.28 12.79 -3.02
N ASN A 161 17.02 11.59 -2.52
CA ASN A 161 15.96 11.29 -1.56
C ASN A 161 14.57 11.64 -2.13
N ILE A 162 14.15 10.91 -3.16
CA ILE A 162 12.88 11.15 -3.86
C ILE A 162 12.03 9.88 -3.90
N ILE A 163 10.74 10.00 -3.58
CA ILE A 163 9.72 8.97 -3.79
C ILE A 163 8.76 9.45 -4.88
N ILE A 164 8.49 8.60 -5.87
CA ILE A 164 7.43 8.80 -6.87
C ILE A 164 6.56 7.55 -6.86
N GLN A 165 5.27 7.69 -6.53
CA GLN A 165 4.37 6.55 -6.41
C GLN A 165 3.01 6.79 -7.09
N ASN A 166 2.48 5.75 -7.76
CA ASN A 166 1.11 5.73 -8.29
C ASN A 166 0.78 6.87 -9.28
N LEU A 167 1.67 7.15 -10.22
CA LEU A 167 1.53 8.27 -11.17
C LEU A 167 1.56 7.75 -12.61
N LYS A 168 0.66 8.27 -13.46
CA LYS A 168 0.74 8.10 -14.90
C LYS A 168 1.47 9.28 -15.55
N ILE A 169 2.39 9.03 -16.47
CA ILE A 169 3.06 10.07 -17.27
C ILE A 169 2.90 9.72 -18.75
N THR A 170 2.30 10.61 -19.54
CA THR A 170 1.93 10.27 -20.92
C THR A 170 1.99 11.46 -21.89
N ASN A 171 1.87 11.15 -23.19
CA ASN A 171 1.70 12.09 -24.30
C ASN A 171 2.84 13.11 -24.42
N LEU A 172 4.08 12.63 -24.61
CA LEU A 172 5.27 13.47 -24.60
C LEU A 172 5.83 13.66 -26.02
N ASN A 173 5.06 14.33 -26.89
CA ASN A 173 5.38 14.46 -28.32
C ASN A 173 5.68 13.10 -28.98
N PRO A 174 4.78 12.08 -28.91
CA PRO A 174 5.08 10.70 -29.33
C PRO A 174 5.58 10.57 -30.77
N LYS A 175 5.22 11.50 -31.65
CA LYS A 175 5.65 11.55 -33.05
C LYS A 175 7.16 11.83 -33.26
N TYR A 176 7.85 12.35 -32.24
CA TYR A 176 9.19 12.90 -32.38
C TYR A 176 10.19 12.30 -31.38
N VAL A 177 11.25 11.66 -31.90
CA VAL A 177 12.42 11.28 -31.09
C VAL A 177 13.12 12.54 -30.61
N TRP A 178 13.51 12.55 -29.33
CA TRP A 178 13.89 13.72 -28.53
C TRP A 178 12.75 14.72 -28.25
N GLY A 179 11.50 14.35 -28.56
CA GLY A 179 10.32 15.18 -28.30
C GLY A 179 9.92 15.24 -26.82
N GLY A 180 10.36 14.28 -26.00
CA GLY A 180 10.15 14.26 -24.56
C GLY A 180 10.44 12.89 -23.93
N ASP A 181 10.93 12.90 -22.69
CA ASP A 181 11.16 11.72 -21.85
C ASP A 181 10.24 11.76 -20.64
N ALA A 182 9.75 10.60 -20.18
CA ALA A 182 8.84 10.55 -19.04
C ALA A 182 9.58 10.77 -17.71
N LEU A 183 10.66 10.03 -17.46
CA LEU A 183 11.50 10.17 -16.27
C LEU A 183 12.97 10.26 -16.67
N SER A 184 13.63 11.37 -16.32
CA SER A 184 15.07 11.57 -16.56
C SER A 184 15.83 11.69 -15.24
N LEU A 185 16.91 10.93 -15.08
CA LEU A 185 17.76 10.88 -13.89
C LEU A 185 19.22 11.12 -14.30
N SER A 186 19.96 12.00 -13.64
CA SER A 186 21.40 12.17 -13.89
C SER A 186 22.13 12.72 -12.68
N GLY A 187 23.15 12.03 -12.20
CA GLY A 187 23.90 12.48 -11.02
C GLY A 187 23.06 12.44 -9.74
N THR A 188 22.17 11.45 -9.61
CA THR A 188 21.18 11.39 -8.53
C THR A 188 21.46 10.28 -7.52
N SER A 189 20.78 10.29 -6.38
CA SER A 189 20.84 9.15 -5.45
C SER A 189 19.58 8.96 -4.62
N ASP A 190 19.36 7.75 -4.11
CA ASP A 190 18.26 7.45 -3.19
C ASP A 190 16.89 7.84 -3.79
N ILE A 191 16.52 7.16 -4.87
CA ILE A 191 15.23 7.40 -5.56
C ILE A 191 14.44 6.10 -5.65
N TRP A 192 13.19 6.16 -5.18
CA TRP A 192 12.24 5.06 -5.29
C TRP A 192 11.07 5.47 -6.20
N ILE A 193 10.90 4.73 -7.29
CA ILE A 193 9.83 4.89 -8.28
C ILE A 193 8.97 3.62 -8.21
N ASP A 194 7.71 3.76 -7.82
CA ASP A 194 6.83 2.63 -7.52
C ASP A 194 5.44 2.80 -8.12
N HIS A 195 4.86 1.75 -8.71
CA HIS A 195 3.52 1.84 -9.31
C HIS A 195 3.38 3.01 -10.31
N VAL A 196 4.41 3.31 -11.08
CA VAL A 196 4.34 4.36 -12.12
C VAL A 196 3.98 3.73 -13.46
N GLU A 197 3.07 4.36 -14.20
CA GLU A 197 2.80 3.99 -15.59
C GLU A 197 3.33 5.06 -16.54
N THR A 198 4.06 4.64 -17.58
CA THR A 198 4.55 5.52 -18.64
C THR A 198 4.05 5.05 -20.00
N SER A 199 3.58 5.97 -20.83
CA SER A 199 3.05 5.67 -22.17
C SER A 199 3.21 6.83 -23.14
N GLU A 200 3.15 6.57 -24.46
CA GLU A 200 3.15 7.60 -25.51
C GLU A 200 4.29 8.63 -25.36
N ALA A 201 5.49 8.17 -25.02
CA ALA A 201 6.69 9.00 -24.94
C ALA A 201 7.29 9.23 -26.34
N GLY A 202 7.82 10.43 -26.60
CA GLY A 202 8.57 10.72 -27.84
C GLY A 202 9.89 9.97 -27.90
N ARG A 203 10.56 9.83 -26.75
CA ARG A 203 11.75 8.99 -26.58
C ARG A 203 11.61 8.12 -25.33
N GLN A 204 12.43 8.28 -24.30
CA GLN A 204 12.57 7.29 -23.24
C GLN A 204 11.39 7.33 -22.26
N HIS A 205 10.95 6.15 -21.84
CA HIS A 205 10.14 6.05 -20.62
C HIS A 205 11.03 6.33 -19.39
N TYR A 206 12.25 5.81 -19.38
CA TYR A 206 13.26 6.07 -18.35
C TYR A 206 14.61 6.40 -18.99
N SER A 207 15.18 7.57 -18.68
CA SER A 207 16.49 8.01 -19.18
C SER A 207 17.44 8.26 -18.02
N PHE A 208 18.46 7.42 -17.89
CA PHE A 208 19.59 7.64 -17.01
C PHE A 208 20.69 8.33 -17.81
N GLY A 209 21.00 9.57 -17.47
CA GLY A 209 22.10 10.32 -18.05
C GLY A 209 23.46 9.71 -17.71
N GLN A 210 24.52 10.26 -18.30
CA GLN A 210 25.88 9.72 -18.17
C GLN A 210 26.49 9.87 -16.77
N ASP A 211 25.95 10.76 -15.93
CA ASP A 211 26.38 10.89 -14.54
C ASP A 211 25.80 9.80 -13.65
N ALA A 212 26.54 9.43 -12.61
CA ALA A 212 26.24 8.32 -11.73
C ALA A 212 24.92 8.51 -10.96
N ASN A 213 24.11 7.45 -10.90
CA ASN A 213 22.86 7.37 -10.17
C ASN A 213 22.93 6.23 -9.15
N HIS A 214 22.99 6.58 -7.87
CA HIS A 214 23.19 5.59 -6.81
C HIS A 214 21.91 5.22 -6.08
N ARG A 215 21.71 3.93 -5.80
CA ARG A 215 20.61 3.44 -4.98
C ARG A 215 19.24 3.86 -5.53
N ILE A 216 19.00 3.48 -6.78
CA ILE A 216 17.73 3.68 -7.46
C ILE A 216 16.93 2.38 -7.37
N THR A 217 15.62 2.47 -7.15
CA THR A 217 14.73 1.33 -7.23
C THR A 217 13.50 1.70 -8.04
N ILE A 218 13.26 0.93 -9.10
CA ILE A 218 12.04 0.99 -9.91
C ILE A 218 11.26 -0.30 -9.63
N SER A 219 10.09 -0.17 -9.01
CA SER A 219 9.28 -1.32 -8.61
C SER A 219 7.83 -1.22 -9.06
N ASN A 220 7.19 -2.37 -9.30
CA ASN A 220 5.76 -2.48 -9.58
C ASN A 220 5.26 -1.52 -10.67
N SER A 221 6.13 -1.07 -11.58
CA SER A 221 5.83 -0.02 -12.55
C SER A 221 5.53 -0.62 -13.92
N PHE A 222 4.78 0.10 -14.73
CA PHE A 222 4.32 -0.34 -16.04
C PHE A 222 4.89 0.55 -17.15
N ILE A 223 5.79 -0.02 -17.95
CA ILE A 223 6.21 0.54 -19.23
C ILE A 223 5.23 0.05 -20.29
N ASN A 224 4.25 0.91 -20.61
CA ASN A 224 3.27 0.65 -21.65
C ASN A 224 3.82 1.18 -22.98
N GLY A 225 4.55 0.33 -23.69
CA GLY A 225 5.23 0.69 -24.94
C GLY A 225 4.32 0.80 -26.16
N LYS A 226 3.02 0.53 -26.01
CA LYS A 226 2.04 0.76 -27.08
C LYS A 226 2.02 2.24 -27.44
N THR A 227 2.28 2.54 -28.70
CA THR A 227 2.37 3.92 -29.19
C THR A 227 1.76 4.08 -30.57
N ARG A 228 1.17 5.25 -30.85
CA ARG A 228 0.72 5.64 -32.20
C ARG A 228 1.86 5.85 -33.19
N TYR A 229 3.06 6.18 -32.69
CA TYR A 229 4.23 6.49 -33.51
C TYR A 229 5.44 5.73 -32.98
N SER A 230 6.06 4.91 -33.83
CA SER A 230 7.19 4.05 -33.42
C SER A 230 8.34 4.15 -34.40
N ALA A 231 9.58 4.19 -33.90
CA ALA A 231 10.78 4.10 -34.74
C ALA A 231 10.80 2.80 -35.59
N SER A 232 10.16 1.74 -35.11
CA SER A 232 10.00 0.44 -35.78
C SER A 232 8.74 0.31 -36.65
N CYS A 233 7.90 1.34 -36.75
CA CYS A 233 6.67 1.36 -37.57
C CYS A 233 5.67 0.23 -37.28
N ASN A 234 5.57 -0.23 -36.04
CA ASN A 234 4.75 -1.37 -35.67
C ASN A 234 3.98 -1.16 -34.35
N GLY A 235 3.91 0.08 -33.88
CA GLY A 235 3.21 0.46 -32.66
C GLY A 235 3.94 0.08 -31.36
N HIS A 236 5.18 -0.40 -31.45
CA HIS A 236 6.03 -0.73 -30.29
C HIS A 236 7.08 0.36 -30.09
N THR A 237 7.21 0.90 -28.89
CA THR A 237 8.28 1.87 -28.60
C THR A 237 9.66 1.20 -28.64
N TYR A 238 10.62 1.82 -29.33
CA TYR A 238 12.03 1.41 -29.25
C TYR A 238 12.69 1.90 -27.95
N TRP A 239 12.12 2.93 -27.33
CA TRP A 239 12.75 3.76 -26.31
C TRP A 239 12.21 3.42 -24.93
N GLY A 240 12.44 2.21 -24.44
CA GLY A 240 11.99 1.79 -23.12
C GLY A 240 12.76 2.51 -22.00
N GLU A 241 13.95 2.02 -21.70
CA GLU A 241 14.76 2.41 -20.57
C GLU A 241 16.25 2.41 -20.93
N GLU A 242 16.89 3.55 -20.75
CA GLU A 242 18.30 3.80 -21.09
C GLU A 242 19.12 3.95 -19.82
N MET A 243 19.81 2.89 -19.41
CA MET A 243 20.66 2.81 -18.23
C MET A 243 22.14 2.94 -18.63
N VAL A 244 22.63 4.18 -18.73
CA VAL A 244 23.97 4.46 -19.27
C VAL A 244 24.84 5.31 -18.33
N GLY A 245 24.47 5.42 -17.06
CA GLY A 245 25.26 6.17 -16.10
C GLY A 245 26.60 5.48 -15.81
N LYS A 246 27.63 6.30 -15.57
CA LYS A 246 29.01 5.84 -15.40
C LYS A 246 29.27 4.97 -14.17
N ASP A 247 28.36 4.99 -13.19
CA ASP A 247 28.45 4.21 -11.94
C ASP A 247 27.05 4.08 -11.31
N ASP A 248 26.09 3.53 -12.06
CA ASP A 248 24.71 3.40 -11.57
C ASP A 248 24.55 2.17 -10.65
N SER A 249 23.65 2.25 -9.67
CA SER A 249 23.16 1.09 -8.92
C SER A 249 21.63 1.10 -8.87
N ILE A 250 21.03 0.13 -9.57
CA ILE A 250 19.59 0.09 -9.86
C ILE A 250 19.01 -1.28 -9.45
N THR A 251 17.96 -1.27 -8.62
CA THR A 251 17.05 -2.41 -8.46
C THR A 251 15.87 -2.23 -9.40
N TRP A 252 15.56 -3.25 -10.19
CA TRP A 252 14.41 -3.29 -11.08
C TRP A 252 13.55 -4.49 -10.72
N TYR A 253 12.43 -4.24 -10.04
CA TYR A 253 11.65 -5.27 -9.37
C TYR A 253 10.17 -5.30 -9.72
N ALA A 254 9.63 -6.44 -10.14
CA ALA A 254 8.19 -6.62 -10.34
C ALA A 254 7.55 -5.64 -11.36
N ASN A 255 8.32 -5.19 -12.35
CA ASN A 255 7.82 -4.28 -13.37
C ASN A 255 7.20 -5.02 -14.55
N TYR A 256 6.21 -4.40 -15.18
CA TYR A 256 5.64 -4.87 -16.43
C TYR A 256 6.18 -4.04 -17.60
N VAL A 257 6.78 -4.71 -18.57
CA VAL A 257 7.33 -4.08 -19.78
C VAL A 257 6.63 -4.70 -20.99
N TYR A 258 5.84 -3.90 -21.69
CA TYR A 258 4.92 -4.38 -22.71
C TYR A 258 5.05 -3.59 -24.01
N MET A 259 4.94 -4.27 -25.16
CA MET A 259 4.94 -3.68 -26.50
C MET A 259 6.16 -2.80 -26.79
N THR A 260 7.36 -3.36 -26.68
CA THR A 260 8.62 -2.67 -26.96
C THR A 260 9.34 -3.23 -28.20
N SER A 261 10.34 -2.53 -28.73
CA SER A 261 11.14 -3.02 -29.87
C SER A 261 12.65 -2.82 -29.69
N GLY A 262 13.07 -2.20 -28.59
CA GLY A 262 14.45 -1.90 -28.24
C GLY A 262 14.55 -1.45 -26.78
N ARG A 263 15.79 -1.24 -26.30
CA ARG A 263 16.12 -0.58 -25.03
C ARG A 263 15.22 -0.98 -23.86
N SER A 264 15.08 -2.25 -23.56
CA SER A 264 14.20 -2.72 -22.48
C SER A 264 14.92 -3.70 -21.53
N PRO A 265 16.14 -3.37 -21.06
CA PRO A 265 16.76 -2.04 -21.06
C PRO A 265 17.97 -1.93 -22.03
N ALA A 266 18.40 -0.71 -22.32
CA ALA A 266 19.78 -0.44 -22.72
C ALA A 266 20.65 -0.41 -21.45
N LEU A 267 21.32 -1.53 -21.16
CA LEU A 267 22.22 -1.70 -20.02
C LEU A 267 23.67 -1.42 -20.47
N SER A 268 24.15 -0.19 -20.26
CA SER A 268 25.50 0.25 -20.62
C SER A 268 26.15 1.02 -19.46
N GLY A 269 27.16 1.84 -19.75
CA GLY A 269 27.88 2.61 -18.74
C GLY A 269 28.61 1.72 -17.74
N GLY A 270 28.67 2.21 -16.51
CA GLY A 270 29.04 1.43 -15.33
C GLY A 270 27.81 1.11 -14.49
N THR A 271 26.73 0.61 -15.09
CA THR A 271 25.47 0.30 -14.40
C THR A 271 25.51 -1.06 -13.68
N LEU A 272 25.07 -1.12 -12.41
CA LEU A 272 24.88 -2.34 -11.61
C LEU A 272 23.39 -2.57 -11.49
N LEU A 273 22.88 -3.57 -12.21
CA LEU A 273 21.47 -3.88 -12.23
C LEU A 273 21.16 -5.15 -11.44
N HIS A 274 20.19 -5.08 -10.54
CA HIS A 274 19.47 -6.25 -10.02
C HIS A 274 18.06 -6.26 -10.59
N ALA A 275 17.83 -7.07 -11.62
CA ALA A 275 16.54 -7.26 -12.28
C ALA A 275 15.86 -8.52 -11.75
N ALA A 276 14.86 -8.36 -10.89
CA ALA A 276 14.16 -9.48 -10.26
C ALA A 276 12.65 -9.42 -10.52
N ASN A 277 12.06 -10.55 -10.90
CA ASN A 277 10.61 -10.70 -11.06
C ASN A 277 9.92 -9.71 -12.02
N ASN A 278 10.61 -9.18 -13.01
CA ASN A 278 9.97 -8.39 -14.06
C ASN A 278 9.29 -9.29 -15.09
N VAL A 279 8.23 -8.78 -15.72
CA VAL A 279 7.57 -9.43 -16.86
C VAL A 279 7.81 -8.58 -18.10
N PHE A 280 8.53 -9.16 -19.05
CA PHE A 280 8.74 -8.62 -20.38
C PHE A 280 7.82 -9.36 -21.34
N SER A 281 6.97 -8.64 -22.06
CA SER A 281 6.08 -9.25 -23.04
C SER A 281 5.90 -8.44 -24.30
N ASP A 282 5.76 -9.14 -25.43
CA ASP A 282 5.50 -8.54 -26.73
C ASP A 282 6.61 -7.56 -27.14
N ASN A 283 7.79 -8.12 -27.42
CA ASN A 283 8.90 -7.35 -27.98
C ASN A 283 9.24 -7.88 -29.38
N THR A 284 9.03 -7.02 -30.38
CA THR A 284 9.19 -7.38 -31.80
C THR A 284 10.61 -7.24 -32.34
N GLY A 285 11.52 -6.65 -31.55
CA GLY A 285 12.90 -6.36 -31.97
C GLY A 285 13.87 -7.06 -31.04
N HIS A 286 14.64 -6.26 -30.30
CA HIS A 286 15.49 -6.76 -29.22
C HIS A 286 15.14 -6.12 -27.87
N LEU A 287 15.50 -6.82 -26.80
CA LEU A 287 15.20 -6.42 -25.43
C LEU A 287 16.39 -5.75 -24.76
N ILE A 288 17.45 -6.52 -24.44
CA ILE A 288 18.63 -6.01 -23.74
C ILE A 288 19.71 -5.60 -24.74
N GLU A 289 20.15 -4.34 -24.71
CA GLU A 289 21.30 -3.83 -25.50
C GLU A 289 22.35 -3.17 -24.59
N GLY A 290 23.57 -2.89 -25.08
CA GLY A 290 24.60 -2.23 -24.26
C GLY A 290 26.01 -2.24 -24.87
N GLY A 291 26.61 -1.07 -25.05
CA GLY A 291 27.87 -0.93 -25.80
C GLY A 291 29.14 -1.01 -24.96
N GLU A 292 29.04 -1.00 -23.63
CA GLU A 292 30.16 -0.85 -22.71
C GLU A 292 30.36 -2.07 -21.80
N ALA A 293 31.62 -2.47 -21.62
CA ALA A 293 31.97 -3.70 -20.89
C ALA A 293 31.85 -3.59 -19.36
N ALA A 294 31.73 -2.37 -18.82
CA ALA A 294 31.62 -2.12 -17.39
C ALA A 294 30.20 -2.38 -16.85
N ALA A 295 29.19 -2.40 -17.70
CA ALA A 295 27.81 -2.69 -17.30
C ALA A 295 27.70 -4.12 -16.77
N ARG A 296 26.95 -4.30 -15.67
CA ARG A 296 26.69 -5.60 -15.07
C ARG A 296 25.25 -5.76 -14.62
N GLY A 297 24.67 -6.94 -14.85
CA GLY A 297 23.27 -7.23 -14.50
C GLY A 297 23.04 -8.63 -13.97
N LEU A 298 22.34 -8.75 -12.85
CA LEU A 298 21.79 -9.99 -12.31
C LEU A 298 20.30 -10.08 -12.63
N PHE A 299 19.89 -11.09 -13.38
CA PHE A 299 18.51 -11.37 -13.76
C PHE A 299 18.03 -12.67 -13.10
N GLU A 300 17.05 -12.58 -12.20
CA GLU A 300 16.44 -13.74 -11.53
C GLU A 300 14.90 -13.68 -11.48
N GLY A 301 14.24 -14.82 -11.63
CA GLY A 301 12.80 -14.95 -11.52
C GLY A 301 11.99 -14.10 -12.50
N ASN A 302 12.59 -13.60 -13.59
CA ASN A 302 11.90 -12.79 -14.60
C ASN A 302 11.15 -13.68 -15.59
N VAL A 303 10.18 -13.09 -16.29
CA VAL A 303 9.39 -13.74 -17.34
C VAL A 303 9.64 -13.02 -18.66
N PHE A 304 10.08 -13.78 -19.67
CA PHE A 304 10.30 -13.29 -21.03
C PHE A 304 9.29 -13.98 -21.96
N LYS A 305 8.32 -13.23 -22.48
CA LYS A 305 7.22 -13.77 -23.28
C LYS A 305 7.09 -13.08 -24.64
N GLY A 306 7.27 -13.82 -25.73
CA GLY A 306 7.14 -13.27 -27.09
C GLY A 306 8.19 -12.18 -27.35
N ILE A 307 9.46 -12.54 -27.19
CA ILE A 307 10.60 -11.64 -27.36
C ILE A 307 11.38 -12.10 -28.59
N GLY A 308 11.53 -11.23 -29.60
CA GLY A 308 12.30 -11.54 -30.81
C GLY A 308 13.75 -11.89 -30.50
N THR A 309 14.47 -10.93 -29.88
CA THR A 309 15.86 -11.10 -29.43
C THR A 309 16.00 -10.66 -27.98
N THR A 310 16.23 -11.59 -27.05
CA THR A 310 16.31 -11.22 -25.62
C THR A 310 17.60 -10.48 -25.27
N LEU A 311 18.73 -10.83 -25.89
CA LEU A 311 20.02 -10.17 -25.69
C LEU A 311 20.61 -9.82 -27.06
N ASP A 312 20.84 -8.54 -27.31
CA ASP A 312 21.45 -8.06 -28.53
C ASP A 312 22.88 -8.60 -28.68
N ALA A 313 23.27 -8.93 -29.92
CA ALA A 313 24.58 -9.52 -30.22
C ALA A 313 25.74 -8.56 -29.94
N GLY A 314 25.48 -7.25 -29.95
CA GLY A 314 26.45 -6.21 -29.62
C GLY A 314 26.64 -5.98 -28.12
N PHE A 315 25.90 -6.67 -27.24
CA PHE A 315 25.98 -6.48 -25.79
C PHE A 315 27.38 -6.83 -25.24
N LYS A 316 28.09 -5.81 -24.71
CA LYS A 316 29.47 -5.97 -24.21
C LYS A 316 29.59 -6.17 -22.69
N GLY A 317 28.53 -5.88 -21.94
CA GLY A 317 28.54 -5.97 -20.47
C GLY A 317 28.65 -7.39 -19.94
N LYS A 318 28.69 -7.52 -18.62
CA LYS A 318 28.60 -8.79 -17.87
C LYS A 318 27.16 -9.05 -17.46
N LEU A 319 26.71 -10.30 -17.54
CA LEU A 319 25.33 -10.62 -17.18
C LEU A 319 25.25 -12.01 -16.54
N PHE A 320 24.45 -12.12 -15.49
CA PHE A 320 24.06 -13.41 -14.93
C PHE A 320 22.55 -13.59 -15.10
N ALA A 321 22.15 -14.53 -15.95
CA ALA A 321 20.77 -14.96 -16.09
C ALA A 321 20.58 -16.27 -15.33
N ALA A 322 19.84 -16.20 -14.23
CA ALA A 322 19.57 -17.36 -13.41
C ALA A 322 18.70 -18.39 -14.15
N ASN A 323 19.09 -19.66 -14.02
CA ASN A 323 18.34 -20.84 -14.45
C ASN A 323 18.51 -21.95 -13.39
N ALA A 324 17.81 -23.07 -13.58
CA ALA A 324 17.85 -24.17 -12.62
C ALA A 324 19.27 -24.73 -12.39
N GLY A 325 20.12 -24.71 -13.42
CA GLY A 325 21.47 -25.27 -13.35
C GLY A 325 22.49 -24.37 -12.63
N ASN A 326 22.27 -23.05 -12.60
CA ASN A 326 23.21 -22.10 -12.01
C ASN A 326 22.66 -21.35 -10.77
N ALA A 327 21.45 -21.68 -10.30
CA ALA A 327 20.76 -20.98 -9.21
C ALA A 327 21.60 -20.85 -7.92
N ALA A 328 22.41 -21.85 -7.59
CA ALA A 328 23.24 -21.87 -6.39
C ALA A 328 24.35 -20.80 -6.38
N SER A 329 24.77 -20.30 -7.55
CA SER A 329 25.81 -19.27 -7.67
C SER A 329 25.44 -17.97 -6.95
N CYS A 330 24.13 -17.69 -6.82
CA CYS A 330 23.65 -16.48 -6.16
C CYS A 330 23.81 -16.47 -4.65
N LYS A 331 24.13 -17.61 -4.00
CA LYS A 331 24.39 -17.63 -2.55
C LYS A 331 25.48 -16.63 -2.15
N ALA A 332 26.49 -16.44 -3.00
CA ALA A 332 27.59 -15.50 -2.73
C ALA A 332 27.16 -14.02 -2.77
N ALA A 333 26.20 -13.65 -3.62
CA ALA A 333 25.69 -12.29 -3.73
C ALA A 333 24.49 -12.03 -2.79
N LEU A 334 23.59 -13.00 -2.68
CA LEU A 334 22.25 -12.83 -2.09
C LEU A 334 22.06 -13.57 -0.77
N GLY A 335 22.99 -14.44 -0.37
CA GLY A 335 22.80 -15.36 0.77
C GLY A 335 21.77 -16.47 0.53
N ARG A 336 21.19 -16.54 -0.68
CA ARG A 336 20.18 -17.51 -1.11
C ARG A 336 20.41 -17.95 -2.56
N ASN A 337 19.77 -19.04 -2.96
CA ASN A 337 19.69 -19.40 -4.38
C ASN A 337 18.91 -18.33 -5.14
N CYS A 338 19.24 -18.17 -6.43
CA CYS A 338 18.42 -17.39 -7.35
C CYS A 338 17.15 -18.14 -7.73
N GLU A 339 16.13 -17.36 -8.11
CA GLU A 339 14.97 -17.89 -8.82
C GLU A 339 15.27 -17.96 -10.32
N ALA A 340 14.91 -19.07 -10.97
CA ALA A 340 15.14 -19.24 -12.40
C ALA A 340 14.24 -18.29 -13.22
N ASN A 341 14.79 -17.69 -14.27
CA ASN A 341 13.99 -16.98 -15.26
C ASN A 341 13.17 -17.96 -16.11
N SER A 342 12.06 -17.50 -16.66
CA SER A 342 11.24 -18.25 -17.60
C SER A 342 11.22 -17.58 -18.98
N TYR A 343 11.23 -18.41 -20.03
CA TYR A 343 11.22 -17.97 -21.43
C TYR A 343 10.10 -18.69 -22.17
N SER A 344 9.24 -17.93 -22.85
CA SER A 344 8.14 -18.45 -23.66
C SER A 344 8.11 -17.69 -24.98
N SER A 345 8.34 -18.39 -26.10
CA SER A 345 8.55 -17.73 -27.40
C SER A 345 9.60 -16.61 -27.33
N ALA A 346 10.71 -16.89 -26.63
CA ALA A 346 11.80 -15.96 -26.38
C ALA A 346 13.13 -16.74 -26.32
N PRO A 347 14.21 -16.28 -26.98
CA PRO A 347 15.53 -16.88 -26.81
C PRO A 347 16.04 -16.78 -25.36
N GLU A 348 16.57 -17.87 -24.82
CA GLU A 348 17.16 -17.88 -23.48
C GLU A 348 18.49 -17.09 -23.44
N ILE A 349 18.68 -16.30 -22.38
CA ILE A 349 19.98 -15.67 -22.11
C ILE A 349 20.90 -16.68 -21.42
N LYS A 350 22.01 -17.05 -22.06
CA LYS A 350 22.95 -18.07 -21.57
C LYS A 350 24.15 -17.52 -20.78
N ARG A 351 24.09 -16.25 -20.35
CA ARG A 351 25.19 -15.59 -19.63
C ARG A 351 25.16 -15.94 -18.14
N ALA A 352 26.32 -16.27 -17.57
CA ALA A 352 26.45 -16.73 -16.19
C ALA A 352 27.65 -16.06 -15.47
N ASP A 353 27.91 -14.79 -15.77
CA ASP A 353 29.06 -14.06 -15.22
C ASP A 353 28.87 -13.79 -13.72
N THR A 354 29.70 -14.36 -12.85
CA THR A 354 29.60 -14.14 -11.39
C THR A 354 30.65 -13.19 -10.83
N GLY A 355 31.63 -12.77 -11.64
CA GLY A 355 32.78 -11.99 -11.18
C GLY A 355 32.44 -10.62 -10.57
N PHE A 356 31.23 -10.11 -10.83
CA PHE A 356 30.74 -8.84 -10.25
C PHE A 356 29.89 -9.03 -8.99
N PHE A 357 29.60 -10.26 -8.55
CA PHE A 357 28.67 -10.53 -7.44
C PHE A 357 29.11 -9.89 -6.12
N GLY A 358 30.42 -9.73 -5.90
CA GLY A 358 30.94 -9.02 -4.73
C GLY A 358 30.55 -7.54 -4.66
N GLU A 359 30.18 -6.92 -5.79
CA GLU A 359 29.75 -5.53 -5.86
C GLU A 359 28.36 -5.30 -5.26
N PHE A 360 27.56 -6.36 -5.03
CA PHE A 360 26.30 -6.26 -4.29
C PHE A 360 26.49 -6.16 -2.77
N LYS A 361 27.71 -6.34 -2.27
CA LYS A 361 28.00 -6.32 -0.83
C LYS A 361 27.62 -4.96 -0.22
N GLY A 362 26.79 -4.99 0.82
CA GLY A 362 26.32 -3.79 1.51
C GLY A 362 25.11 -3.11 0.86
N LEU A 363 24.65 -3.61 -0.29
CA LEU A 363 23.37 -3.21 -0.87
C LEU A 363 22.25 -4.08 -0.34
N THR A 364 21.04 -3.51 -0.24
CA THR A 364 19.84 -4.26 0.14
C THR A 364 19.23 -4.91 -1.09
N MET A 365 19.15 -6.24 -1.09
CA MET A 365 18.63 -7.02 -2.22
C MET A 365 17.15 -7.34 -2.02
N VAL A 366 16.34 -7.24 -3.08
CA VAL A 366 14.96 -7.77 -3.06
C VAL A 366 14.97 -9.30 -3.11
N LYS A 367 13.96 -9.94 -2.50
CA LYS A 367 13.75 -11.39 -2.63
C LYS A 367 12.93 -11.68 -3.87
N ALA A 368 13.45 -12.54 -4.75
CA ALA A 368 12.72 -13.03 -5.90
C ALA A 368 11.75 -14.15 -5.49
N ALA A 369 10.56 -14.15 -6.08
CA ALA A 369 9.61 -15.26 -6.14
C ALA A 369 9.78 -16.05 -7.45
N SER A 370 9.10 -17.19 -7.57
CA SER A 370 9.18 -18.01 -8.78
C SER A 370 8.62 -17.25 -10.01
N ALA A 371 9.26 -17.42 -11.18
CA ALA A 371 8.79 -16.81 -12.42
C ALA A 371 7.34 -17.21 -12.78
N ALA A 372 6.91 -18.42 -12.40
CA ALA A 372 5.54 -18.89 -12.61
C ALA A 372 4.49 -18.06 -11.86
N THR A 373 4.75 -17.71 -10.60
CA THR A 373 3.89 -16.82 -9.81
C THR A 373 3.82 -15.44 -10.45
N ILE A 374 4.97 -14.94 -10.88
CA ILE A 374 5.14 -13.58 -11.39
C ILE A 374 4.46 -13.37 -12.74
N ALA A 375 4.44 -14.38 -13.60
CA ALA A 375 3.87 -14.30 -14.95
C ALA A 375 2.41 -13.81 -14.98
N ASN A 376 1.63 -14.14 -13.94
CA ASN A 376 0.22 -13.78 -13.85
C ASN A 376 -0.05 -12.54 -12.99
N ASP A 377 0.80 -12.29 -11.99
CA ASP A 377 0.56 -11.27 -10.97
C ASP A 377 0.99 -9.89 -11.42
N VAL A 378 2.20 -9.77 -11.96
CA VAL A 378 2.80 -8.47 -12.32
C VAL A 378 1.97 -7.74 -13.38
N PRO A 379 1.51 -8.37 -14.49
CA PRO A 379 0.71 -7.67 -15.49
C PRO A 379 -0.63 -7.12 -14.97
N LYS A 380 -1.15 -7.65 -13.85
CA LYS A 380 -2.41 -7.19 -13.24
C LYS A 380 -2.21 -6.06 -12.24
N LYS A 381 -1.04 -6.01 -11.60
CA LYS A 381 -0.77 -5.14 -10.45
C LYS A 381 0.12 -3.95 -10.81
N ALA A 382 1.03 -4.10 -11.78
CA ALA A 382 2.01 -3.08 -12.11
C ALA A 382 1.39 -1.84 -12.77
N GLY A 383 2.00 -0.68 -12.53
CA GLY A 383 1.55 0.62 -13.00
C GLY A 383 0.76 1.39 -11.95
N ALA A 384 0.18 2.52 -12.34
CA ALA A 384 -0.61 3.36 -11.43
C ALA A 384 -2.01 2.77 -11.24
N THR A 385 -2.05 1.67 -10.49
CA THR A 385 -3.23 0.83 -10.24
C THR A 385 -3.85 1.09 -8.88
N PHE A 386 -3.28 1.94 -8.02
CA PHE A 386 -3.95 2.31 -6.78
C PHE A 386 -5.13 3.25 -7.11
N GLN A 387 -6.34 2.70 -7.04
CA GLN A 387 -7.58 3.47 -6.99
C GLN A 387 -7.66 4.23 -5.66
N ALA A 388 -8.29 5.40 -5.67
CA ALA A 388 -8.19 6.36 -4.58
C ALA A 388 -8.83 5.88 -3.28
N THR A 389 -8.01 5.80 -2.23
CA THR A 389 -8.42 6.17 -0.88
C THR A 389 -8.09 7.67 -0.71
N ASN A 390 -9.08 8.56 -0.60
CA ASN A 390 -8.81 9.98 -0.34
C ASN A 390 -8.20 10.21 1.07
N PRO A 391 -7.09 10.98 1.23
CA PRO A 391 -6.68 11.61 2.50
C PRO A 391 -6.99 13.12 2.48
N PRO A 392 -7.07 13.76 3.65
CA PRO A 392 -7.71 15.06 3.87
C PRO A 392 -6.83 16.25 3.43
N ARG A 393 -7.39 17.23 2.69
CA ARG A 393 -6.75 18.54 2.49
C ARG A 393 -7.06 19.48 3.67
N PHE A 394 -6.12 19.61 4.60
CA PHE A 394 -6.02 20.73 5.55
C PHE A 394 -5.32 21.93 4.89
N LEU A 395 -6.01 23.05 4.66
CA LEU A 395 -5.37 24.36 4.45
C LEU A 395 -5.21 25.12 5.77
N TYR A 396 -4.03 25.70 5.96
CA TYR A 396 -3.50 26.32 7.19
C TYR A 396 -3.88 27.82 7.22
N GLN A 397 -4.46 28.30 8.33
CA GLN A 397 -4.66 29.74 8.64
C GLN A 397 -3.35 30.41 9.12
N GLN A 398 -3.26 31.75 9.27
CA GLN A 398 -3.39 32.51 10.55
C GLN A 398 -2.79 33.96 10.39
N PRO A 399 -2.93 34.96 11.32
CA PRO A 399 -3.91 35.26 12.41
C PRO A 399 -4.28 36.80 12.49
N PRO A 400 -4.78 37.41 13.61
CA PRO A 400 -5.87 37.09 14.55
C PRO A 400 -6.94 38.22 14.66
N THR A 401 -8.14 37.90 15.16
CA THR A 401 -8.75 38.61 16.33
C THR A 401 -10.01 37.86 16.83
N PHE A 402 -9.84 37.24 18.00
CA PHE A 402 -10.82 36.98 19.07
C PHE A 402 -12.33 37.18 18.79
N LYS A 403 -13.10 36.08 18.74
CA LYS A 403 -14.07 35.63 19.79
C LYS A 403 -15.01 34.52 19.27
N MET A 404 -15.15 33.48 20.10
CA MET A 404 -16.20 32.44 20.20
C MET A 404 -17.17 32.12 19.04
N ARG A 405 -17.34 30.78 18.87
CA ARG A 405 -18.50 30.01 18.39
C ARG A 405 -18.65 29.68 16.90
N ASN A 406 -19.06 28.42 16.71
CA ASN A 406 -19.73 27.75 15.59
C ASN A 406 -18.87 27.05 14.53
N VAL A 407 -19.05 25.72 14.53
CA VAL A 407 -18.53 24.70 13.59
C VAL A 407 -19.35 24.77 12.30
N LEU A 408 -18.68 24.73 11.14
CA LEU A 408 -19.31 24.56 9.82
C LEU A 408 -18.74 23.30 9.15
N LEU A 409 -19.59 22.30 8.95
CA LEU A 409 -19.38 21.15 8.04
C LEU A 409 -19.63 21.58 6.59
N ALA A 410 -18.99 20.94 5.61
CA ALA A 410 -19.14 21.36 4.23
C ALA A 410 -18.95 20.23 3.19
N ALA A 411 -20.03 19.82 2.48
CA ALA A 411 -20.13 18.88 1.33
C ALA A 411 -19.53 19.11 -0.05
N THR A 412 -20.31 18.80 -1.09
CA THR A 412 -20.11 18.15 -2.38
C THR A 412 -20.56 16.68 -2.46
N ALA A 413 -21.88 16.54 -2.64
CA ALA A 413 -22.54 15.49 -3.41
C ALA A 413 -22.32 15.72 -4.92
N LEU A 414 -22.30 14.64 -5.73
CA LEU A 414 -22.58 14.69 -7.17
C LEU A 414 -23.20 13.37 -7.64
N SER A 415 -24.22 13.47 -8.50
CA SER A 415 -25.09 12.39 -8.97
C SER A 415 -25.09 12.25 -10.51
N GLY A 416 -25.20 11.00 -10.98
CA GLY A 416 -25.65 10.57 -12.31
C GLY A 416 -24.53 10.05 -13.23
N LEU A 417 -24.57 8.89 -13.89
CA LEU A 417 -25.65 7.98 -14.29
C LEU A 417 -25.07 6.56 -14.54
N ALA A 418 -25.68 5.53 -13.98
CA ALA A 418 -25.68 4.18 -14.55
C ALA A 418 -27.08 3.57 -14.34
N SER A 419 -27.69 3.10 -15.41
CA SER A 419 -29.03 2.52 -15.43
C SER A 419 -29.14 1.25 -14.59
N ALA A 420 -30.07 1.30 -13.64
CA ALA A 420 -30.78 0.23 -12.91
C ALA A 420 -30.20 -1.20 -12.96
N LEU A 421 -29.41 -1.55 -11.94
CA LEU A 421 -29.24 -2.91 -11.39
C LEU A 421 -29.08 -2.78 -9.85
N PRO A 422 -29.41 -3.82 -9.05
CA PRO A 422 -29.52 -3.74 -7.59
C PRO A 422 -28.26 -3.17 -6.92
N GLN A 423 -28.45 -2.39 -5.84
CA GLN A 423 -27.36 -1.80 -5.07
C GLN A 423 -26.49 -2.89 -4.45
N MET A 424 -25.41 -3.25 -5.15
CA MET A 424 -24.43 -4.22 -4.66
C MET A 424 -23.62 -3.61 -3.53
N ILE A 425 -23.30 -4.43 -2.53
CA ILE A 425 -22.35 -4.06 -1.48
C ILE A 425 -21.03 -3.70 -2.16
N ASN A 426 -20.48 -2.53 -1.88
CA ASN A 426 -19.20 -2.14 -2.45
C ASN A 426 -18.05 -2.90 -1.75
N ILE A 427 -17.76 -4.12 -2.22
CA ILE A 427 -16.72 -5.00 -1.67
C ILE A 427 -15.33 -4.43 -1.91
N GLU A 428 -15.09 -3.80 -3.06
CA GLU A 428 -13.81 -3.15 -3.36
C GLU A 428 -13.49 -2.05 -2.35
N ALA A 429 -14.47 -1.19 -2.02
CA ALA A 429 -14.31 -0.16 -0.99
C ALA A 429 -14.12 -0.76 0.42
N ALA A 430 -14.77 -1.89 0.71
CA ALA A 430 -14.58 -2.58 1.98
C ALA A 430 -13.16 -3.17 2.13
N LEU A 431 -12.63 -3.78 1.08
CA LEU A 431 -11.27 -4.36 1.07
C LEU A 431 -10.17 -3.29 1.04
N ALA A 432 -10.49 -2.08 0.57
CA ALA A 432 -9.55 -0.96 0.56
C ALA A 432 -9.25 -0.39 1.96
N VAL A 433 -10.05 -0.73 2.99
CA VAL A 433 -9.79 -0.29 4.37
C VAL A 433 -8.63 -1.11 4.95
N PRO A 434 -7.53 -0.47 5.39
CA PRO A 434 -6.37 -1.18 5.95
C PRO A 434 -6.76 -2.07 7.14
N LYS A 435 -6.24 -3.30 7.17
CA LYS A 435 -6.44 -4.21 8.31
C LYS A 435 -5.72 -3.63 9.55
N PRO A 436 -6.38 -3.56 10.73
CA PRO A 436 -5.73 -3.16 11.97
C PRO A 436 -4.55 -4.08 12.33
N ALA A 437 -3.56 -3.52 13.03
CA ALA A 437 -2.35 -4.25 13.42
C ALA A 437 -2.56 -5.21 14.61
N VAL A 438 -3.65 -5.06 15.37
CA VAL A 438 -4.00 -5.91 16.52
C VAL A 438 -5.29 -6.66 16.18
N LEU A 439 -5.23 -7.99 16.22
CA LEU A 439 -6.29 -8.89 15.76
C LEU A 439 -6.62 -9.99 16.78
N GLY A 440 -6.00 -9.93 17.95
CA GLY A 440 -6.04 -10.98 18.95
C GLY A 440 -4.98 -10.69 20.01
N PRO A 441 -4.96 -11.45 21.12
CA PRO A 441 -3.90 -11.33 22.10
C PRO A 441 -2.56 -11.67 21.44
N LYS A 442 -1.54 -10.83 21.64
CA LYS A 442 -0.19 -11.21 21.22
C LYS A 442 0.30 -12.33 22.13
N VAL A 443 1.09 -13.22 21.56
CA VAL A 443 1.56 -14.42 22.27
C VAL A 443 2.57 -14.10 23.39
N GLU A 444 3.00 -12.84 23.48
CA GLU A 444 3.87 -12.31 24.55
C GLU A 444 3.14 -11.36 25.51
N GLU A 445 1.85 -11.11 25.28
CA GLU A 445 1.06 -10.18 26.09
C GLU A 445 0.76 -10.80 27.47
N LYS A 446 0.71 -9.97 28.51
CA LYS A 446 0.32 -10.38 29.87
C LYS A 446 -1.19 -10.16 30.05
N PRO A 447 -1.89 -10.98 30.87
CA PRO A 447 -3.33 -10.82 31.09
C PRO A 447 -3.62 -9.41 31.60
N ASN A 448 -4.56 -8.71 30.96
CA ASN A 448 -4.96 -7.39 31.41
C ASN A 448 -6.04 -7.54 32.49
N THR A 449 -5.92 -6.81 33.60
CA THR A 449 -6.88 -6.90 34.74
C THR A 449 -7.95 -5.81 34.71
N ASP A 450 -7.86 -4.87 33.76
CA ASP A 450 -8.76 -3.73 33.63
C ASP A 450 -9.68 -3.85 32.41
N ASN A 451 -10.94 -3.42 32.57
CA ASN A 451 -11.95 -3.32 31.51
C ASN A 451 -11.46 -2.43 30.35
N TYR A 452 -11.97 -2.68 29.14
CA TYR A 452 -11.77 -1.82 27.98
C TYR A 452 -12.04 -0.35 28.33
N ASN A 453 -11.01 0.50 28.23
CA ASN A 453 -11.08 1.89 28.66
C ASN A 453 -11.75 2.77 27.58
N GLU A 454 -13.04 3.09 27.76
CA GLU A 454 -13.82 4.03 26.91
C GLU A 454 -13.08 5.34 26.64
N SER A 455 -12.21 5.80 27.57
CA SER A 455 -11.49 7.08 27.44
C SER A 455 -10.35 7.08 26.42
N GLN A 456 -9.85 5.92 25.97
CA GLN A 456 -8.84 5.85 24.89
C GLN A 456 -9.46 5.72 23.49
N VAL A 457 -10.74 5.36 23.40
CA VAL A 457 -11.44 5.19 22.11
C VAL A 457 -12.34 6.37 21.79
N ALA A 458 -12.95 7.03 22.80
CA ALA A 458 -13.59 8.34 22.63
C ALA A 458 -12.58 9.46 22.25
N GLN A 459 -11.30 9.23 22.53
CA GLN A 459 -10.21 10.16 22.20
C GLN A 459 -9.74 10.03 20.74
N GLN A 460 -10.00 8.91 20.04
CA GLN A 460 -9.69 8.79 18.60
C GLN A 460 -10.71 9.49 17.69
N VAL A 461 -11.89 9.83 18.22
CA VAL A 461 -12.86 10.69 17.53
C VAL A 461 -12.60 12.17 17.83
N THR A 462 -12.04 12.49 19.01
CA THR A 462 -11.84 13.88 19.47
C THR A 462 -10.44 14.44 19.19
N ASP A 463 -9.39 13.61 19.09
CA ASP A 463 -8.01 14.06 18.82
C ASP A 463 -7.70 14.31 17.33
N SER A 464 -8.70 14.12 16.45
CA SER A 464 -8.63 14.60 15.06
C SER A 464 -8.68 16.13 14.95
N VAL A 465 -8.81 16.85 16.09
CA VAL A 465 -8.77 18.31 16.19
C VAL A 465 -7.92 18.81 17.38
N ALA A 466 -6.65 18.41 17.48
CA ALA A 466 -5.61 19.23 18.15
C ALA A 466 -4.22 18.64 17.87
N SER A 467 -3.34 19.40 17.23
CA SER A 467 -1.97 18.96 17.00
C SER A 467 -1.05 19.30 18.17
N THR A 468 -0.05 18.43 18.34
CA THR A 468 1.25 18.58 19.02
C THR A 468 1.32 18.36 20.53
N GLY A 469 2.14 17.37 20.90
CA GLY A 469 2.67 17.21 22.26
C GLY A 469 2.88 15.75 22.65
N VAL A 470 4.05 15.18 22.35
CA VAL A 470 4.46 13.87 22.88
C VAL A 470 4.47 13.94 24.41
N GLN A 471 3.79 12.99 25.07
CA GLN A 471 4.17 12.52 26.39
C GLN A 471 4.56 11.04 26.28
N LYS A 472 5.86 10.80 26.46
CA LYS A 472 6.42 9.48 26.68
C LYS A 472 5.90 8.97 28.02
N ASN A 473 5.14 7.88 28.01
CA ASN A 473 5.21 6.94 29.13
C ASN A 473 6.30 5.92 28.79
N SER A 474 7.46 6.18 29.39
CA SER A 474 8.52 5.23 29.73
C SER A 474 8.58 3.93 28.92
N LYS A 475 9.66 3.81 28.12
CA LYS A 475 10.33 2.52 27.88
C LYS A 475 10.23 1.68 29.15
N ARG A 476 9.59 0.51 29.12
CA ARG A 476 10.03 -0.56 30.02
C ARG A 476 11.34 -1.11 29.46
N SER A 477 12.26 -1.28 30.38
CA SER A 477 13.64 -1.67 30.15
C SER A 477 13.72 -3.01 29.41
N VAL A 478 14.77 -3.11 28.63
CA VAL A 478 15.39 -4.34 28.13
C VAL A 478 15.72 -5.27 29.31
N ASP A 479 15.68 -6.57 29.01
CA ASP A 479 16.16 -7.74 29.77
C ASP A 479 15.24 -8.34 30.85
N ASP A 480 14.27 -9.14 30.38
CA ASP A 480 13.49 -10.10 31.19
C ASP A 480 13.83 -11.56 30.79
N ALA A 481 15.06 -11.81 30.32
CA ALA A 481 15.51 -13.13 29.91
C ALA A 481 15.34 -14.13 31.06
N CYS A 482 14.65 -15.24 30.81
CA CYS A 482 14.39 -16.30 31.78
C CYS A 482 13.53 -15.92 32.98
N ALA A 483 12.77 -14.84 32.93
CA ALA A 483 11.88 -14.51 34.03
C ALA A 483 10.58 -15.33 34.01
N PRO A 484 10.03 -15.66 35.19
CA PRO A 484 8.77 -16.40 35.29
C PRO A 484 7.63 -15.74 34.51
N GLN A 485 6.95 -16.54 33.68
CA GLN A 485 5.75 -16.12 32.99
C GLN A 485 4.53 -16.31 33.90
N PRO A 486 3.56 -15.39 33.89
CA PRO A 486 2.35 -15.49 34.71
C PRO A 486 1.42 -16.62 34.22
N GLY A 487 0.64 -17.19 35.15
CA GLY A 487 -0.39 -18.20 34.85
C GLY A 487 0.03 -19.63 35.21
N GLY A 488 -0.41 -20.61 34.42
CA GLY A 488 -0.11 -22.02 34.64
C GLY A 488 -1.08 -22.76 35.58
N ALA A 489 -2.29 -22.23 35.78
CA ALA A 489 -3.29 -22.85 36.65
C ALA A 489 -3.83 -24.19 36.09
N ALA A 490 -3.78 -24.37 34.77
CA ALA A 490 -4.23 -25.59 34.12
C ALA A 490 -3.14 -26.66 34.10
N THR A 491 -3.53 -27.93 34.22
CA THR A 491 -2.58 -29.06 34.15
C THR A 491 -2.01 -29.21 32.74
N ASN A 492 -0.71 -29.47 32.63
CA ASN A 492 -0.07 -29.80 31.35
C ASN A 492 -0.60 -31.15 30.80
N PRO A 493 -1.06 -31.22 29.54
CA PRO A 493 -1.31 -32.48 28.86
C PRO A 493 -0.07 -33.38 28.82
N GLY A 494 -0.20 -34.62 29.30
CA GLY A 494 0.84 -35.64 29.19
C GLY A 494 2.20 -35.17 29.73
N THR A 495 3.22 -35.22 28.87
CA THR A 495 4.59 -34.77 29.19
C THR A 495 4.79 -33.26 29.04
N GLY A 496 3.76 -32.53 28.58
CA GLY A 496 3.85 -31.12 28.20
C GLY A 496 4.48 -30.89 26.83
N SER A 497 4.66 -31.95 26.03
CA SER A 497 5.13 -31.84 24.65
C SER A 497 4.06 -31.23 23.74
N VAL A 498 4.46 -30.63 22.61
CA VAL A 498 3.51 -30.14 21.61
C VAL A 498 2.61 -31.26 21.09
N ALA A 499 3.15 -32.48 20.94
CA ALA A 499 2.36 -33.64 20.52
C ALA A 499 1.24 -33.97 21.52
N ASP A 500 1.50 -33.91 22.82
CA ASP A 500 0.49 -34.16 23.86
C ASP A 500 -0.60 -33.07 23.87
N TYR A 501 -0.19 -31.81 23.64
CA TYR A 501 -1.14 -30.69 23.49
C TYR A 501 -2.02 -30.83 22.24
N LEU A 502 -1.50 -31.39 21.16
CA LEU A 502 -2.23 -31.60 19.92
C LEU A 502 -3.01 -32.93 19.88
N ASP A 503 -2.69 -33.90 20.75
CA ASP A 503 -3.42 -35.16 20.85
C ASP A 503 -4.90 -34.90 21.12
N SER A 504 -5.75 -35.33 20.19
CA SER A 504 -7.19 -35.24 20.31
C SER A 504 -7.74 -35.81 21.60
N ASN A 505 -7.08 -36.80 22.22
CA ASN A 505 -7.57 -37.46 23.42
C ASN A 505 -7.17 -36.79 24.73
N ASN A 506 -6.39 -35.70 24.68
CA ASN A 506 -6.02 -35.02 25.92
C ASN A 506 -7.23 -34.38 26.64
N ALA A 507 -7.12 -34.22 27.95
CA ALA A 507 -8.23 -33.79 28.81
C ALA A 507 -8.80 -32.41 28.44
N LEU A 508 -7.96 -31.46 27.98
CA LEU A 508 -8.40 -30.11 27.59
C LEU A 508 -9.24 -30.16 26.32
N ARG A 509 -8.83 -30.94 25.32
CA ARG A 509 -9.58 -31.14 24.08
C ARG A 509 -10.86 -31.96 24.30
N VAL A 510 -10.83 -32.96 25.18
CA VAL A 510 -12.03 -33.69 25.62
C VAL A 510 -13.02 -32.73 26.30
N ALA A 511 -12.55 -31.86 27.20
CA ALA A 511 -13.38 -30.86 27.86
C ALA A 511 -13.96 -29.85 26.86
N ALA A 512 -13.17 -29.34 25.92
CA ALA A 512 -13.65 -28.45 24.86
C ALA A 512 -14.74 -29.09 24.00
N ARG A 513 -14.60 -30.37 23.64
CA ARG A 513 -15.65 -31.10 22.90
C ARG A 513 -16.91 -31.33 23.73
N GLY A 514 -16.75 -31.64 25.01
CA GLY A 514 -17.84 -31.85 25.97
C GLY A 514 -18.54 -30.55 26.41
N ALA A 515 -17.93 -29.39 26.20
CA ALA A 515 -18.49 -28.11 26.62
C ALA A 515 -19.82 -27.79 25.94
N SER A 516 -20.80 -27.39 26.76
CA SER A 516 -22.11 -26.92 26.32
C SER A 516 -22.04 -25.48 25.83
N THR A 517 -22.96 -25.10 24.94
CA THR A 517 -23.10 -23.72 24.49
C THR A 517 -23.79 -22.89 25.57
N PRO A 518 -23.20 -21.77 26.03
CA PRO A 518 -23.85 -20.88 27.00
C PRO A 518 -25.16 -20.31 26.46
N THR A 519 -26.11 -20.05 27.37
CA THR A 519 -27.37 -19.38 27.02
C THR A 519 -27.09 -18.00 26.40
N GLY A 520 -27.76 -17.67 25.29
CA GLY A 520 -27.54 -16.41 24.55
C GLY A 520 -26.38 -16.45 23.54
N TYR A 521 -25.70 -17.60 23.42
CA TYR A 521 -24.61 -17.81 22.47
C TYR A 521 -24.92 -18.91 21.46
N THR A 522 -24.25 -18.84 20.31
CA THR A 522 -24.13 -19.93 19.34
C THR A 522 -22.68 -20.39 19.26
N LEU A 523 -22.49 -21.69 19.06
CA LEU A 523 -21.18 -22.28 18.84
C LEU A 523 -20.73 -22.01 17.39
N ALA A 524 -19.66 -21.24 17.22
CA ALA A 524 -19.09 -20.93 15.91
C ALA A 524 -18.13 -22.00 15.41
N PHE A 525 -17.31 -22.54 16.31
CA PHE A 525 -16.39 -23.65 16.05
C PHE A 525 -16.01 -24.34 17.35
N LYS A 526 -15.55 -25.59 17.25
CA LYS A 526 -15.23 -26.44 18.39
C LYS A 526 -13.94 -27.20 18.16
N ASP A 527 -13.10 -27.22 19.20
CA ASP A 527 -11.89 -28.02 19.34
C ASP A 527 -10.89 -27.88 18.18
N LEU A 528 -10.65 -26.65 17.74
CA LEU A 528 -9.59 -26.32 16.80
C LEU A 528 -8.23 -26.19 17.51
N THR A 529 -7.15 -26.26 16.74
CA THR A 529 -5.75 -26.15 17.21
C THR A 529 -5.13 -24.79 16.88
N ALA A 530 -5.99 -23.77 16.80
CA ALA A 530 -5.60 -22.39 16.54
C ALA A 530 -6.58 -21.45 17.24
N ALA A 531 -6.08 -20.31 17.72
CA ALA A 531 -6.88 -19.24 18.31
C ALA A 531 -7.35 -18.26 17.24
N THR A 532 -8.44 -17.56 17.53
CA THR A 532 -9.00 -16.52 16.68
C THR A 532 -8.03 -15.34 16.51
N GLU A 533 -7.81 -14.94 15.26
CA GLU A 533 -7.09 -13.74 14.82
C GLU A 533 -7.97 -12.94 13.85
N GLN A 534 -8.74 -11.98 14.37
CA GLN A 534 -9.63 -11.11 13.59
C GLN A 534 -9.74 -9.69 14.15
N ILE A 535 -10.32 -8.79 13.36
CA ILE A 535 -10.58 -7.41 13.80
C ILE A 535 -11.52 -7.34 15.02
N GLY A 536 -11.48 -6.21 15.70
CA GLY A 536 -12.30 -5.96 16.89
C GLY A 536 -11.92 -6.83 18.09
N TYR A 537 -10.69 -7.31 18.17
CA TYR A 537 -10.15 -7.82 19.43
C TYR A 537 -10.29 -6.76 20.54
N LEU A 538 -10.90 -7.14 21.65
CA LEU A 538 -11.17 -6.24 22.78
C LEU A 538 -10.12 -6.41 23.87
N THR A 539 -9.99 -7.63 24.38
CA THR A 539 -9.14 -7.99 25.51
C THR A 539 -9.12 -9.50 25.69
N TYR A 540 -8.35 -10.00 26.65
CA TYR A 540 -8.39 -11.38 27.09
C TYR A 540 -8.09 -11.50 28.59
N LYS A 541 -8.44 -12.65 29.16
CA LYS A 541 -7.97 -13.07 30.48
C LYS A 541 -7.64 -14.56 30.51
N ASN A 542 -6.89 -14.97 31.51
CA ASN A 542 -6.76 -16.39 31.84
C ASN A 542 -7.96 -16.82 32.71
N ILE A 543 -8.35 -18.09 32.61
CA ILE A 543 -9.30 -18.71 33.54
C ILE A 543 -8.52 -19.14 34.78
N ASP A 544 -8.75 -18.45 35.90
CA ASP A 544 -7.96 -18.62 37.12
C ASP A 544 -8.07 -20.01 37.75
N SER A 545 -9.19 -20.72 37.54
CA SER A 545 -9.36 -22.10 38.01
C SER A 545 -8.48 -23.11 37.25
N GLY A 546 -7.96 -22.74 36.07
CA GLY A 546 -7.26 -23.66 35.18
C GLY A 546 -8.17 -24.67 34.47
N GLU A 547 -9.48 -24.65 34.75
CA GLU A 547 -10.45 -25.50 34.09
C GLU A 547 -10.90 -24.90 32.75
N TYR A 548 -11.38 -25.76 31.85
CA TYR A 548 -11.98 -25.32 30.59
C TYR A 548 -13.41 -24.79 30.82
N ASP A 549 -13.51 -23.61 31.44
CA ASP A 549 -14.79 -23.02 31.87
C ASP A 549 -15.35 -22.03 30.85
N VAL A 550 -16.23 -22.56 29.98
CA VAL A 550 -16.92 -21.76 28.96
C VAL A 550 -17.92 -20.78 29.60
N ALA A 551 -18.51 -21.11 30.75
CA ALA A 551 -19.48 -20.24 31.42
C ALA A 551 -18.80 -19.00 32.02
N ALA A 552 -17.62 -19.17 32.62
CA ALA A 552 -16.80 -18.04 33.09
C ALA A 552 -16.34 -17.13 31.94
N CYS A 553 -16.06 -17.70 30.77
CA CYS A 553 -15.69 -16.92 29.58
C CYS A 553 -16.90 -16.18 28.97
N ALA A 554 -18.08 -16.80 28.97
CA ALA A 554 -19.33 -16.15 28.59
C ALA A 554 -19.67 -14.98 29.53
N ALA A 555 -19.60 -15.20 30.85
CA ALA A 555 -19.81 -14.15 31.85
C ALA A 555 -18.85 -12.96 31.66
N PHE A 556 -17.60 -13.22 31.26
CA PHE A 556 -16.64 -12.16 30.93
C PHE A 556 -17.08 -11.37 29.69
N CYS A 557 -17.46 -12.06 28.62
CA CYS A 557 -18.02 -11.41 27.44
C CYS A 557 -19.34 -10.68 27.72
N ASP A 558 -20.16 -11.13 28.67
CA ASP A 558 -21.39 -10.43 29.06
C ASP A 558 -21.13 -9.18 29.90
N SER A 559 -20.04 -9.16 30.67
CA SER A 559 -19.59 -7.97 31.40
C SER A 559 -19.01 -6.88 30.48
N GLU A 560 -18.58 -7.25 29.27
CA GLU A 560 -17.99 -6.33 28.29
C GLU A 560 -19.06 -5.84 27.31
N LYS A 561 -19.33 -4.53 27.34
CA LYS A 561 -20.43 -3.85 26.62
C LYS A 561 -20.45 -4.18 25.13
N PHE A 562 -19.27 -4.19 24.52
CA PHE A 562 -19.09 -4.36 23.08
C PHE A 562 -18.80 -5.81 22.65
N CYS A 563 -18.70 -6.75 23.58
CA CYS A 563 -18.37 -8.13 23.22
C CYS A 563 -19.54 -8.80 22.48
N LEU A 564 -19.26 -9.27 21.26
CA LEU A 564 -20.17 -10.03 20.40
C LEU A 564 -19.73 -11.47 20.18
N GLY A 565 -18.50 -11.82 20.54
CA GLY A 565 -18.03 -13.19 20.52
C GLY A 565 -16.78 -13.36 21.36
N PHE A 566 -16.49 -14.60 21.73
CA PHE A 566 -15.28 -14.96 22.44
C PHE A 566 -14.69 -16.25 21.91
N ASN A 567 -13.37 -16.37 22.05
CA ASN A 567 -12.63 -17.60 21.80
C ASN A 567 -11.99 -18.06 23.12
N ILE A 568 -12.37 -19.25 23.57
CA ILE A 568 -11.73 -19.94 24.70
C ILE A 568 -10.82 -21.03 24.16
N PHE A 569 -9.56 -21.04 24.58
CA PHE A 569 -8.54 -21.96 24.08
C PHE A 569 -7.49 -22.24 25.16
N ALA A 570 -6.81 -23.38 25.05
CA ALA A 570 -5.66 -23.67 25.87
C ALA A 570 -4.37 -23.36 25.08
N GLU A 571 -3.44 -22.65 25.71
CA GLU A 571 -2.15 -22.31 25.13
C GLU A 571 -1.02 -22.95 25.94
N ARG A 572 -0.08 -23.59 25.23
CA ARG A 572 1.20 -24.05 25.75
C ARG A 572 2.14 -22.86 25.85
N ASP A 573 2.25 -22.29 27.04
CA ASP A 573 3.13 -21.15 27.32
C ASP A 573 4.44 -21.60 27.98
N PRO A 574 5.55 -20.87 27.81
CA PRO A 574 6.79 -21.20 28.49
C PRO A 574 6.70 -20.73 29.95
N SER A 575 7.17 -21.54 30.91
CA SER A 575 7.21 -21.16 32.34
C SER A 575 8.13 -19.96 32.62
N LEU A 576 9.13 -19.75 31.77
CA LEU A 576 10.07 -18.64 31.80
C LEU A 576 10.07 -17.93 30.45
N ASN A 577 10.40 -16.64 30.39
CA ASN A 577 10.59 -15.94 29.12
C ASN A 577 11.78 -16.55 28.35
N PRO A 578 11.59 -17.22 27.20
CA PRO A 578 12.68 -17.93 26.53
C PRO A 578 13.79 -16.97 26.12
N ALA A 579 15.03 -17.36 26.43
CA ALA A 579 16.26 -16.63 26.09
C ALA A 579 17.42 -17.62 25.98
N ALA A 580 18.61 -17.17 25.57
CA ALA A 580 19.76 -18.05 25.32
C ALA A 580 20.11 -19.03 26.48
N ASN A 581 19.91 -18.62 27.74
CA ASN A 581 20.18 -19.42 28.95
C ASN A 581 18.98 -20.21 29.49
N CYS A 582 17.82 -20.13 28.81
CA CYS A 582 16.59 -20.89 29.08
C CYS A 582 15.81 -21.04 27.77
N ALA A 583 16.46 -21.56 26.73
CA ALA A 583 15.94 -21.51 25.38
C ALA A 583 14.67 -22.36 25.19
N ASP A 584 14.52 -23.41 26.01
CA ASP A 584 13.34 -24.30 26.06
C ASP A 584 12.94 -24.57 27.53
N PRO A 585 12.29 -23.61 28.21
CA PRO A 585 11.87 -23.79 29.60
C PRO A 585 10.67 -24.75 29.68
N ALA A 586 10.39 -25.26 30.88
CA ALA A 586 9.24 -26.15 31.09
C ALA A 586 7.93 -25.47 30.66
N PRO A 587 6.94 -26.20 30.11
CA PRO A 587 5.67 -25.61 29.72
C PRO A 587 4.78 -25.33 30.94
N ILE A 588 3.94 -24.31 30.81
CA ILE A 588 2.76 -24.07 31.63
C ILE A 588 1.54 -24.00 30.70
N THR A 589 0.39 -24.47 31.18
CA THR A 589 -0.87 -24.36 30.42
C THR A 589 -1.65 -23.14 30.89
N ASN A 590 -2.06 -22.29 29.95
CA ASN A 590 -3.02 -21.23 30.19
C ASN A 590 -4.31 -21.49 29.40
N VAL A 591 -5.45 -21.59 30.10
CA VAL A 591 -6.76 -21.51 29.45
C VAL A 591 -7.11 -20.04 29.31
N LYS A 592 -7.11 -19.53 28.08
CA LYS A 592 -7.33 -18.13 27.73
C LYS A 592 -8.74 -17.93 27.22
N CYS A 593 -9.35 -16.82 27.62
CA CYS A 593 -10.64 -16.33 27.14
C CYS A 593 -10.42 -14.98 26.46
N ALA A 594 -10.41 -14.95 25.13
CA ALA A 594 -10.25 -13.74 24.32
C ALA A 594 -11.61 -13.23 23.83
N LEU A 595 -11.86 -11.93 24.00
CA LEU A 595 -13.11 -11.26 23.66
C LEU A 595 -12.99 -10.46 22.36
N PHE A 596 -14.06 -10.48 21.56
CA PHE A 596 -14.14 -9.81 20.27
C PHE A 596 -15.43 -9.01 20.13
N GLY A 597 -15.30 -7.82 19.58
CA GLY A 597 -16.38 -6.89 19.21
C GLY A 597 -17.09 -7.24 17.92
N TYR A 598 -16.79 -8.40 17.34
CA TYR A 598 -17.49 -9.02 16.22
C TYR A 598 -17.69 -10.51 16.51
N PRO A 599 -18.69 -11.16 15.89
CA PRO A 599 -18.81 -12.61 15.92
C PRO A 599 -17.52 -13.30 15.46
N VAL A 600 -17.15 -14.40 16.11
CA VAL A 600 -15.98 -15.21 15.74
C VAL A 600 -16.40 -16.32 14.77
N SER A 601 -15.45 -16.80 13.95
CA SER A 601 -15.70 -17.89 12.99
C SER A 601 -14.53 -18.87 12.91
N ALA A 602 -14.77 -20.08 12.42
CA ALA A 602 -13.71 -21.09 12.25
C ALA A 602 -12.54 -20.57 11.40
N ASN A 603 -12.84 -19.79 10.35
CA ASN A 603 -11.84 -19.22 9.44
C ASN A 603 -11.02 -18.10 10.07
N SER A 604 -11.45 -17.55 11.21
CA SER A 604 -10.65 -16.63 12.01
C SER A 604 -9.63 -17.35 12.89
N ALA A 605 -9.78 -18.66 13.15
CA ALA A 605 -8.89 -19.43 14.01
C ALA A 605 -7.59 -19.79 13.27
N THR A 606 -6.67 -18.82 13.15
CA THR A 606 -5.43 -18.97 12.38
C THR A 606 -4.16 -18.86 13.21
N ASN A 607 -4.25 -18.43 14.47
CA ASN A 607 -3.09 -18.35 15.36
C ASN A 607 -2.81 -19.71 16.01
N SER A 608 -1.91 -20.50 15.40
CA SER A 608 -1.51 -21.82 15.90
C SER A 608 -0.36 -21.77 16.92
N GLY A 609 0.10 -20.57 17.32
CA GLY A 609 1.32 -20.35 18.08
C GLY A 609 2.58 -20.23 17.20
N GLN A 610 3.73 -20.06 17.84
CA GLN A 610 5.01 -19.79 17.20
C GLN A 610 6.18 -20.26 18.07
N PHE A 611 7.38 -20.29 17.49
CA PHE A 611 8.60 -20.53 18.25
C PHE A 611 9.05 -19.26 18.99
N ARG A 612 9.44 -19.43 20.25
CA ARG A 612 10.15 -18.45 21.08
C ARG A 612 11.46 -19.11 21.51
N GLU A 613 12.57 -18.72 20.89
CA GLU A 613 13.82 -19.48 20.94
C GLU A 613 13.60 -20.95 20.52
N GLN A 614 13.85 -21.91 21.41
CA GLN A 614 13.65 -23.35 21.15
C GLN A 614 12.27 -23.83 21.64
N PHE A 615 11.55 -23.02 22.43
CA PHE A 615 10.23 -23.35 22.92
C PHE A 615 9.16 -23.10 21.86
N GLN A 616 8.34 -24.11 21.56
CA GLN A 616 7.20 -23.98 20.66
C GLN A 616 5.91 -23.68 21.43
N VAL A 617 5.40 -22.45 21.29
CA VAL A 617 4.02 -22.15 21.71
C VAL A 617 3.05 -22.88 20.80
N ALA A 618 2.01 -23.46 21.37
CA ALA A 618 0.98 -24.20 20.65
C ALA A 618 -0.40 -23.88 21.22
N VAL A 619 -1.40 -23.77 20.34
CA VAL A 619 -2.79 -23.59 20.73
C VAL A 619 -3.58 -24.88 20.53
N THR A 620 -4.47 -25.18 21.47
CA THR A 620 -5.34 -26.36 21.43
C THR A 620 -6.68 -26.08 22.09
N ALA A 621 -7.60 -27.03 21.98
CA ALA A 621 -8.91 -26.96 22.65
C ALA A 621 -9.64 -25.64 22.34
N SER A 622 -9.57 -25.14 21.11
CA SER A 622 -10.08 -23.81 20.76
C SER A 622 -11.55 -23.88 20.35
N ASN A 623 -12.43 -23.29 21.16
CA ASN A 623 -13.84 -23.11 20.86
C ASN A 623 -14.16 -21.62 20.66
N GLY A 624 -15.01 -21.32 19.68
CA GLY A 624 -15.51 -19.99 19.42
C GLY A 624 -17.00 -19.92 19.67
N TYR A 625 -17.45 -18.87 20.35
CA TYR A 625 -18.86 -18.64 20.65
C TYR A 625 -19.23 -17.20 20.31
N SER A 626 -20.36 -17.00 19.66
CA SER A 626 -20.85 -15.68 19.25
C SER A 626 -22.23 -15.41 19.85
N LYS A 627 -22.48 -14.19 20.33
CA LYS A 627 -23.79 -13.78 20.84
C LYS A 627 -24.81 -13.85 19.71
N ALA A 628 -25.95 -14.47 19.98
CA ALA A 628 -27.07 -14.52 19.05
C ALA A 628 -28.39 -14.38 19.82
N ASP A 629 -29.37 -13.73 19.21
CA ASP A 629 -30.77 -13.86 19.61
C ASP A 629 -31.62 -14.13 18.37
N THR A 630 -32.46 -15.17 18.45
CA THR A 630 -33.50 -15.53 17.47
C THR A 630 -33.25 -15.07 16.03
N ALA A 631 -32.39 -15.83 15.34
CA ALA A 631 -32.01 -15.68 13.94
C ALA A 631 -31.17 -14.44 13.56
N ASN A 632 -30.82 -13.54 14.49
CA ASN A 632 -29.94 -12.39 14.26
C ASN A 632 -28.93 -12.18 15.42
N CYS A 633 -28.00 -11.23 15.25
CA CYS A 633 -27.10 -10.81 16.32
C CYS A 633 -27.85 -10.06 17.42
N LYS A 634 -27.16 -9.73 18.53
CA LYS A 634 -27.68 -8.88 19.63
C LYS A 634 -28.53 -7.72 19.09
N SER A 635 -29.66 -7.42 19.75
CA SER A 635 -30.52 -6.29 19.40
C SER A 635 -29.69 -5.03 19.17
N ALA A 636 -29.97 -4.34 18.07
CA ALA A 636 -29.28 -3.12 17.73
C ALA A 636 -29.49 -2.07 18.84
N PRO A 637 -28.42 -1.41 19.31
CA PRO A 637 -28.54 -0.37 20.33
C PRO A 637 -29.22 0.87 19.75
N SER A 638 -30.01 1.58 20.55
CA SER A 638 -30.45 2.93 20.19
C SER A 638 -29.24 3.86 19.98
N VAL A 639 -29.40 4.81 19.07
CA VAL A 639 -28.42 5.86 18.82
C VAL A 639 -29.15 7.20 18.87
N ASP A 640 -28.47 8.22 19.41
CA ASP A 640 -29.02 9.58 19.54
C ASP A 640 -29.45 10.14 18.18
N ASP A 641 -30.47 11.01 18.16
CA ASP A 641 -31.05 11.64 16.96
C ASP A 641 -31.73 10.71 15.93
N PHE A 642 -31.69 9.40 16.16
CA PHE A 642 -32.41 8.40 15.39
C PHE A 642 -33.52 7.74 16.23
N ASN A 643 -34.58 7.31 15.54
CA ASN A 643 -35.63 6.49 16.11
C ASN A 643 -35.07 5.14 16.57
N ALA A 644 -35.86 4.43 17.39
CA ALA A 644 -35.50 3.09 17.83
C ALA A 644 -35.15 2.19 16.63
N PRO A 645 -34.02 1.46 16.68
CA PRO A 645 -33.57 0.68 15.55
C PRO A 645 -34.50 -0.47 15.23
N THR A 646 -34.51 -0.85 13.96
CA THR A 646 -35.14 -2.10 13.52
C THR A 646 -34.04 -3.10 13.16
N ASN A 647 -33.98 -4.24 13.86
CA ASN A 647 -33.13 -5.35 13.45
C ASN A 647 -33.63 -5.91 12.11
N LEU A 648 -32.72 -6.11 11.17
CA LEU A 648 -33.00 -6.57 9.83
C LEU A 648 -32.34 -7.93 9.57
N LYS A 649 -33.00 -8.76 8.77
CA LYS A 649 -32.49 -10.08 8.34
C LYS A 649 -31.37 -10.00 7.29
N ALA A 650 -31.21 -8.85 6.63
CA ALA A 650 -30.25 -8.62 5.56
C ALA A 650 -30.01 -7.11 5.38
N ALA A 651 -29.10 -6.71 4.48
CA ALA A 651 -28.89 -5.31 4.15
C ALA A 651 -30.01 -4.80 3.23
N ILE A 652 -30.25 -3.49 3.29
CA ILE A 652 -31.23 -2.81 2.44
C ILE A 652 -30.73 -2.83 0.99
N ASN A 653 -31.60 -3.28 0.08
CA ASN A 653 -31.44 -3.15 -1.36
C ASN A 653 -32.52 -2.17 -1.86
N ALA A 654 -32.22 -0.87 -1.75
CA ALA A 654 -33.17 0.15 -2.10
C ALA A 654 -33.37 0.21 -3.63
N PRO A 655 -34.62 0.19 -4.13
CA PRO A 655 -34.89 0.52 -5.52
C PRO A 655 -34.69 2.02 -5.79
N LEU A 656 -34.67 2.39 -7.07
CA LEU A 656 -34.81 3.79 -7.46
C LEU A 656 -36.19 4.29 -7.00
N ALA A 657 -36.19 5.38 -6.22
CA ALA A 657 -37.42 6.07 -5.85
C ALA A 657 -37.89 6.97 -7.00
N LYS A 658 -39.15 7.40 -6.97
CA LYS A 658 -39.64 8.44 -7.90
C LYS A 658 -39.66 9.78 -7.18
N LYS A 659 -38.93 10.76 -7.70
CA LYS A 659 -38.99 12.16 -7.24
C LYS A 659 -39.40 13.04 -8.41
N ASN A 660 -40.54 13.73 -8.30
CA ASN A 660 -41.14 14.54 -9.38
C ASN A 660 -41.33 13.78 -10.72
N GLY A 661 -41.70 12.50 -10.63
CA GLY A 661 -41.89 11.63 -11.80
C GLY A 661 -40.60 11.09 -12.43
N GLN A 662 -39.42 11.46 -11.93
CA GLN A 662 -38.12 10.97 -12.40
C GLN A 662 -37.52 9.94 -11.44
N ASP A 663 -36.65 9.07 -11.98
CA ASP A 663 -35.88 8.14 -11.16
C ASP A 663 -34.90 8.91 -10.27
N TYR A 664 -34.91 8.56 -8.99
CA TYR A 664 -34.12 9.17 -7.96
C TYR A 664 -33.41 8.08 -7.14
N ASP A 665 -32.09 8.05 -7.25
CA ASP A 665 -31.28 7.16 -6.43
C ASP A 665 -31.18 7.71 -5.01
N THR A 666 -31.80 6.98 -4.09
CA THR A 666 -31.85 7.36 -2.68
C THR A 666 -30.55 7.07 -1.94
N TYR A 667 -29.68 6.22 -2.50
CA TYR A 667 -28.42 5.86 -1.88
C TYR A 667 -27.44 7.04 -1.91
N ASN A 668 -26.80 7.25 -0.76
CA ASN A 668 -25.87 8.35 -0.49
C ASN A 668 -24.47 7.86 -0.12
N GLY A 669 -24.14 6.61 -0.48
CA GLY A 669 -22.81 6.01 -0.30
C GLY A 669 -22.68 5.12 0.93
N MET A 670 -21.44 4.65 1.14
CA MET A 670 -21.09 3.75 2.25
C MET A 670 -19.87 4.21 3.05
N ARG A 671 -19.73 3.67 4.27
CA ARG A 671 -18.50 3.69 5.07
C ARG A 671 -18.26 2.31 5.69
N LEU A 672 -17.01 1.95 5.92
CA LEU A 672 -16.63 0.77 6.68
C LEU A 672 -15.67 1.17 7.81
N PHE A 673 -15.97 0.75 9.04
CA PHE A 673 -15.13 0.96 10.22
C PHE A 673 -14.62 -0.38 10.74
N ASN A 674 -13.30 -0.56 10.84
CA ASN A 674 -12.69 -1.85 11.23
C ASN A 674 -11.72 -1.76 12.41
N THR A 675 -11.47 -0.56 12.96
CA THR A 675 -10.63 -0.34 14.15
C THR A 675 -11.41 -0.35 15.46
N ASN A 676 -12.74 -0.42 15.37
CA ASN A 676 -13.67 -0.41 16.50
C ASN A 676 -14.47 -1.72 16.53
N PRO A 677 -15.06 -2.10 17.68
CA PRO A 677 -16.11 -3.11 17.72
C PRO A 677 -17.28 -2.75 16.80
N TYR A 678 -18.21 -3.69 16.59
CA TYR A 678 -19.47 -3.35 15.93
C TYR A 678 -20.22 -2.30 16.75
N ASP A 679 -20.29 -1.09 16.19
CA ASP A 679 -20.89 0.06 16.84
C ASP A 679 -21.65 0.92 15.82
N PRO A 680 -22.99 0.79 15.77
CA PRO A 680 -23.83 1.59 14.87
C PRO A 680 -23.81 3.11 15.12
N SER A 681 -23.33 3.58 16.28
CA SER A 681 -23.17 5.02 16.54
C SER A 681 -22.16 5.67 15.58
N LEU A 682 -21.20 4.89 15.07
CA LEU A 682 -20.28 5.32 14.02
C LEU A 682 -21.00 5.59 12.70
N CYS A 683 -22.04 4.80 12.39
CA CYS A 683 -22.87 5.02 11.20
C CYS A 683 -23.77 6.25 11.34
N ALA A 684 -24.33 6.49 12.53
CA ALA A 684 -25.13 7.68 12.80
C ALA A 684 -24.29 8.96 12.68
N ALA A 685 -23.13 9.01 13.36
CA ALA A 685 -22.22 10.16 13.27
C ALA A 685 -21.78 10.42 11.83
N ALA A 686 -21.53 9.37 11.04
CA ALA A 686 -21.19 9.51 9.63
C ALA A 686 -22.38 9.96 8.76
N CYS A 687 -23.60 9.52 9.07
CA CYS A 687 -24.84 9.94 8.42
C CYS A 687 -25.11 11.43 8.65
N GLU A 688 -25.05 11.90 9.88
CA GLU A 688 -25.19 13.32 10.24
C GLU A 688 -24.09 14.19 9.63
N ALA A 689 -22.84 13.72 9.68
CA ALA A 689 -21.73 14.41 9.06
C ALA A 689 -21.93 14.52 7.55
N GLN A 690 -22.43 13.47 6.88
CA GLN A 690 -22.76 13.49 5.45
C GLN A 690 -23.90 14.47 5.15
N THR A 691 -24.96 14.51 5.96
CA THR A 691 -26.04 15.50 5.79
C THR A 691 -25.55 16.93 5.95
N THR A 692 -24.74 17.19 6.98
CA THR A 692 -24.27 18.56 7.25
C THR A 692 -23.22 19.00 6.26
N TYR A 693 -22.40 18.05 5.78
CA TYR A 693 -21.65 18.18 4.55
C TYR A 693 -22.73 18.65 3.51
N ASP A 694 -23.68 17.81 3.10
CA ASP A 694 -24.47 17.93 1.85
C ASP A 694 -25.25 19.24 1.79
N LYS A 695 -25.78 19.67 2.92
CA LYS A 695 -26.47 20.94 3.11
C LYS A 695 -25.63 22.20 2.82
N ALA A 696 -24.34 22.14 3.09
CA ALA A 696 -23.41 23.25 2.88
C ALA A 696 -22.85 23.32 1.45
N HIS A 697 -23.16 22.34 0.59
CA HIS A 697 -22.83 22.37 -0.83
C HIS A 697 -23.98 21.82 -1.68
N PRO A 698 -25.10 22.57 -1.73
CA PRO A 698 -26.23 22.18 -2.55
C PRO A 698 -25.92 22.30 -4.05
N ASP A 699 -26.73 21.65 -4.86
CA ASP A 699 -26.74 21.83 -6.31
C ASP A 699 -27.18 23.25 -6.72
N ALA A 700 -27.15 23.52 -8.03
CA ALA A 700 -27.51 24.83 -8.58
C ALA A 700 -28.95 25.28 -8.26
N ASN A 701 -29.83 24.36 -7.85
CA ASN A 701 -31.22 24.62 -7.47
C ASN A 701 -31.41 24.68 -5.94
N GLY A 702 -30.34 24.63 -5.15
CA GLY A 702 -30.40 24.64 -3.69
C GLY A 702 -30.75 23.29 -3.06
N ASN A 703 -30.81 22.20 -3.84
CA ASN A 703 -31.11 20.87 -3.34
C ASN A 703 -29.83 20.12 -2.95
N TYR A 704 -29.93 19.22 -1.99
CA TYR A 704 -28.84 18.34 -1.58
C TYR A 704 -29.38 16.96 -1.18
N LYS A 705 -28.48 16.00 -0.96
CA LYS A 705 -28.83 14.64 -0.54
C LYS A 705 -28.60 14.47 0.97
N PRO A 706 -29.60 14.70 1.83
CA PRO A 706 -29.44 14.40 3.26
C PRO A 706 -29.30 12.89 3.47
N CYS A 707 -28.69 12.48 4.56
CA CYS A 707 -28.82 11.14 5.11
C CYS A 707 -29.93 11.16 6.16
N ASN A 708 -31.10 10.59 5.81
CA ASN A 708 -32.26 10.46 6.69
C ASN A 708 -32.43 9.04 7.22
N PHE A 709 -31.69 8.09 6.67
CA PHE A 709 -31.77 6.69 7.01
C PHE A 709 -30.41 6.05 6.79
N PHE A 710 -30.00 5.18 7.72
CA PHE A 710 -28.84 4.34 7.49
C PHE A 710 -29.11 2.88 7.83
N ASN A 711 -28.46 2.00 7.09
CA ASN A 711 -28.40 0.58 7.38
C ASN A 711 -26.98 0.23 7.84
N SER A 712 -26.84 -0.21 9.09
CA SER A 712 -25.60 -0.70 9.67
C SER A 712 -25.58 -2.22 9.68
N TYR A 713 -24.49 -2.84 9.26
CA TYR A 713 -24.32 -4.29 9.34
C TYR A 713 -22.85 -4.69 9.44
N ILE A 714 -22.58 -5.91 9.86
CA ILE A 714 -21.24 -6.49 9.79
C ILE A 714 -21.09 -7.16 8.44
N LEU A 715 -20.12 -6.69 7.65
CA LEU A 715 -19.73 -7.36 6.41
C LEU A 715 -18.66 -8.39 6.73
N THR A 716 -18.82 -9.61 6.22
CA THR A 716 -17.83 -10.69 6.37
C THR A 716 -17.25 -11.10 5.02
N LYS A 717 -15.99 -11.56 5.03
CA LYS A 717 -15.30 -12.25 3.93
C LYS A 717 -14.97 -13.66 4.40
N ASN A 718 -15.51 -14.68 3.74
CA ASN A 718 -15.41 -16.08 4.14
C ASN A 718 -15.75 -16.30 5.62
N GLY A 719 -16.76 -15.60 6.14
CA GLY A 719 -17.14 -15.64 7.56
C GLY A 719 -16.21 -14.88 8.52
N VAL A 720 -15.13 -14.26 8.04
CA VAL A 720 -14.27 -13.38 8.85
C VAL A 720 -14.76 -11.93 8.73
N PRO A 721 -15.02 -11.20 9.84
CA PRO A 721 -15.48 -9.83 9.79
C PRO A 721 -14.49 -8.88 9.09
N LEU A 722 -15.02 -8.00 8.22
CA LEU A 722 -14.29 -6.88 7.61
C LEU A 722 -14.51 -5.56 8.35
N GLY A 723 -15.64 -5.41 9.04
CA GLY A 723 -15.94 -4.26 9.90
C GLY A 723 -17.42 -3.92 9.96
N THR A 724 -17.73 -2.81 10.63
CA THR A 724 -19.05 -2.16 10.64
C THR A 724 -19.25 -1.44 9.33
N TYR A 725 -20.12 -1.95 8.48
CA TYR A 725 -20.51 -1.38 7.20
C TYR A 725 -21.76 -0.52 7.38
N CYS A 726 -21.70 0.71 6.91
CA CYS A 726 -22.80 1.67 6.94
C CYS A 726 -23.21 1.99 5.49
N SER A 727 -24.48 1.81 5.16
CA SER A 727 -25.08 2.30 3.92
C SER A 727 -26.02 3.46 4.23
N PHE A 728 -25.89 4.58 3.52
CA PHE A 728 -26.65 5.81 3.78
C PHE A 728 -27.71 6.06 2.72
N TYR A 729 -28.85 6.61 3.13
CA TYR A 729 -29.98 6.87 2.25
C TYR A 729 -30.68 8.19 2.58
N THR A 730 -31.22 8.80 1.55
CA THR A 730 -31.97 10.07 1.60
C THR A 730 -33.40 9.93 2.11
N GLN A 731 -33.90 8.70 2.21
CA GLN A 731 -35.21 8.37 2.76
C GLN A 731 -35.18 6.99 3.42
N SER A 732 -36.18 6.77 4.27
CA SER A 732 -36.45 5.50 4.93
C SER A 732 -36.78 4.37 3.95
N TRP A 733 -36.31 3.17 4.27
CA TRP A 733 -36.67 1.93 3.59
C TRP A 733 -37.08 0.89 4.62
N ASP A 734 -38.28 0.34 4.49
CA ASP A 734 -38.79 -0.64 5.43
C ASP A 734 -38.13 -2.02 5.26
N SER A 735 -38.36 -2.91 6.23
CA SER A 735 -37.75 -4.24 6.28
C SER A 735 -38.03 -5.15 5.08
N SER A 736 -39.04 -4.86 4.24
CA SER A 736 -39.28 -5.62 3.01
C SER A 736 -38.16 -5.45 1.98
N TYR A 737 -37.40 -4.35 2.04
CA TYR A 737 -36.24 -4.08 1.20
C TYR A 737 -34.93 -4.66 1.78
N ALA A 738 -34.95 -5.22 2.99
CA ALA A 738 -33.84 -5.92 3.60
C ALA A 738 -33.69 -7.33 2.98
N VAL A 739 -33.14 -7.37 1.77
CA VAL A 739 -32.99 -8.60 0.97
C VAL A 739 -31.55 -8.89 0.54
N ASN A 740 -30.61 -7.96 0.72
CA ASN A 740 -29.23 -8.15 0.31
C ASN A 740 -28.44 -8.90 1.41
N THR A 741 -28.30 -10.21 1.25
CA THR A 741 -27.56 -11.08 2.18
C THR A 741 -26.04 -11.11 1.91
N GLY A 742 -25.56 -10.34 0.94
CA GLY A 742 -24.23 -10.47 0.34
C GLY A 742 -24.21 -11.39 -0.87
N TYR A 743 -23.02 -11.58 -1.45
CA TYR A 743 -22.81 -12.34 -2.68
C TYR A 743 -21.41 -12.96 -2.72
N ASP A 744 -21.21 -13.92 -3.61
CA ASP A 744 -19.89 -14.51 -3.86
C ASP A 744 -19.19 -13.70 -4.96
N TRP A 745 -17.92 -13.38 -4.76
CA TRP A 745 -17.12 -12.58 -5.69
C TRP A 745 -15.72 -13.17 -5.79
N GLU A 746 -15.31 -13.48 -7.03
CA GLU A 746 -14.13 -14.29 -7.31
C GLU A 746 -14.18 -15.65 -6.57
N ALA A 747 -13.20 -15.92 -5.70
CA ALA A 747 -13.13 -17.15 -4.88
C ALA A 747 -13.67 -16.94 -3.45
N ASP A 748 -14.12 -15.73 -3.12
CA ASP A 748 -14.47 -15.33 -1.77
C ASP A 748 -15.98 -15.13 -1.58
N GLN A 749 -16.48 -15.54 -0.42
CA GLN A 749 -17.87 -15.41 -0.01
C GLN A 749 -18.05 -14.16 0.86
N TYR A 750 -18.87 -13.20 0.41
CA TYR A 750 -19.21 -12.02 1.21
C TYR A 750 -20.63 -12.12 1.75
N ARG A 751 -20.80 -11.93 3.07
CA ARG A 751 -22.11 -12.06 3.72
C ARG A 751 -22.39 -10.90 4.67
N VAL A 752 -23.66 -10.52 4.72
CA VAL A 752 -24.22 -9.54 5.64
C VAL A 752 -24.72 -10.24 6.88
N ILE A 753 -24.24 -9.83 8.05
CA ILE A 753 -24.75 -10.30 9.34
C ILE A 753 -24.98 -9.08 10.26
N CYS A 754 -25.77 -9.26 11.32
CA CYS A 754 -26.04 -8.22 12.31
C CYS A 754 -26.57 -6.92 11.67
N SER A 755 -27.53 -7.01 10.75
CA SER A 755 -28.06 -5.83 10.05
C SER A 755 -29.12 -5.11 10.89
N ALA A 756 -29.10 -3.79 10.87
CA ALA A 756 -30.12 -2.95 11.48
C ALA A 756 -30.30 -1.65 10.70
N SER A 757 -31.51 -1.11 10.73
CA SER A 757 -31.81 0.19 10.14
C SER A 757 -32.20 1.21 11.20
N TYR A 758 -31.90 2.46 10.89
CA TYR A 758 -32.09 3.61 11.74
C TYR A 758 -32.67 4.75 10.92
N ASP A 759 -33.80 5.27 11.36
CA ASP A 759 -34.50 6.41 10.77
C ASP A 759 -34.19 7.66 11.57
N LEU A 760 -33.78 8.74 10.91
CA LEU A 760 -33.55 10.02 11.56
C LEU A 760 -34.88 10.49 12.19
N THR A 761 -34.86 10.90 13.46
CA THR A 761 -36.08 11.28 14.18
C THR A 761 -36.78 12.46 13.53
N THR A 762 -36.01 13.40 12.98
CA THR A 762 -36.53 14.54 12.20
C THR A 762 -35.90 14.52 10.80
N PRO A 763 -36.61 14.00 9.78
CA PRO A 763 -36.09 13.95 8.42
C PRO A 763 -35.77 15.35 7.86
N ASP A 764 -34.60 15.48 7.23
CA ASP A 764 -34.20 16.68 6.48
C ASP A 764 -34.77 16.59 5.06
N SER A 765 -35.42 17.66 4.58
CA SER A 765 -36.11 17.68 3.28
C SER A 765 -35.18 17.71 2.06
N GLY A 766 -33.89 17.99 2.27
CA GLY A 766 -32.89 18.07 1.19
C GLY A 766 -33.02 19.28 0.28
N SER A 767 -33.58 20.38 0.80
CA SER A 767 -33.74 21.66 0.12
C SER A 767 -33.61 22.80 1.13
N ASN A 768 -32.88 23.85 0.78
CA ASN A 768 -32.78 25.07 1.60
C ASN A 768 -33.97 26.01 1.43
#